data_AF-A0A183H2N2-F1
#
_entry.id   AF-A0A183H2N2-F1
#
_cell.length_a   1.000
_cell.length_b   1.000
_cell.length_c   1.000
_cell.angle_alpha   90.00
_cell.angle_beta   90.00
_cell.angle_gamma   90.00
#
_symmetry.space_group_name_H-M   'P 1'
#
loop_
_entity.id
_entity.type
_entity.pdbx_description
1 polymer ?
#
loop_
_entity_poly.entity_id
_entity_poly.type
_entity_poly.pdbx_seq_one_letter_code
_entity_poly.pdbx_strand_id
1 'polypeptide(L)'
;MNRLPRSVTTVEWENSFVSVYSKDNPNLLFDMCGFECRILPKCRMATEELTHRDGVWNLQNEVTKERTAQCFLKVDEESLLKFHNRIRQILMSSGSTTFTKIVNKWNTALIGLMTYFREAVVNTQELLDLLVKCENKIQTRIKIGLNSKMPARFPPVVFYTPKEIGGLGMLSMGHVLIPQSDLRWMKQTDQGGITHFRSGMTHDEDQLIPNLYRYIQPWEAEFIDSQRVWAEYALKRQEANAQNRRLTLEDLDDSWDRGIPRINTLFQKDRHTLAYDKGWRVRTEFKTYQILKQNPFWWTHQRHDGKLWNLNNYRTDMIQALGGVEGILEHTLFRGTYFPTWEGLFWERASGFEESMKFKKLTNAQRSGLNQIPNRRFTLWWSPTINRANVYVGFQVQLDLTGIFMHGKIPTLKISLIQIFRAHLWQKIHESVVMDLCQVFDQELDALEIQTVQKETIHPRKSYKMNSSCADILLFAQYKWHVSRPSLLADTKDVMDNTTTQKYWLDIQLRWGDYDSHDVERYARAKFLDYTTDNMSIYPSPTGVLIAIDLAYNLYSAYGNWFPGMKPLIRQAMAKIIKANPAFYVLRERIRKGLQLYSSEPTEPYLTSQNYGELFSNQIIWFVDDTNVYRVTIHKTFEGNLTTKPINGAIFIFNPRTGQLFLKIIHTSVWAGQKRLSQLAKWKTAEEVAALIRSLPVEEQPRQIIVTRKAMLDPLEVHLLDFPNIVIKGSELMLPFQAIMKVEKFGDLILKATEPQMVLFNLYDDWLKTISSYTAFSRVILIMRGMHINPDKTKVILKPDKTTVTEPHHIWPSLSDEDWIKVELALKDMILADYGKKNNVNVASLTQSEVRDIILGMEISAPSAQRQQIADIEKQTKEQSQVTATTTRTVNKHGDEIISATTSNYESQTFASRTEWRIRAISATNLHLRTQHIYVNSDDVKDTGYTYILPKNVLKKFIIIADLRTQVAGYLYGISPPDNPQVKEIRCIVLPPQWGTHQLVHLPNQLPTHEFIKDLEPLGWMHTQPNELPQLSPQDVTSHAKILLENESWDGEKTVIITCSFTPGSVSLTAYKLTPSGFEWARNNTDKQSNNPKGYLPSHYEKVQMLLSDRFLGYFMVPSSGIWNYNFMGVRHEANMRYDLMLTNPKEFYHEDHRPLHFQNFKGFDDPLGVAAADREDIFA
;
A
#
# COMPACT_ATOMS: atom_id res chain seq x y z
N MET A 1 -21.46 46.14 37.87
CA MET A 1 -20.84 47.13 36.97
C MET A 1 -19.79 47.99 37.67
N ASN A 2 -20.08 48.63 38.81
CA ASN A 2 -19.15 49.57 39.48
C ASN A 2 -17.83 48.98 40.03
N ARG A 3 -17.65 47.65 40.01
CA ARG A 3 -16.44 46.98 40.50
C ARG A 3 -15.33 46.88 39.43
N LEU A 4 -15.66 47.14 38.16
CA LEU A 4 -14.73 47.01 37.04
C LEU A 4 -14.40 48.38 36.47
N PRO A 5 -13.13 48.80 36.45
CA PRO A 5 -12.73 50.04 35.80
C PRO A 5 -13.05 50.00 34.30
N ARG A 6 -13.68 51.06 33.79
CA ARG A 6 -13.98 51.20 32.35
C ARG A 6 -12.73 51.22 31.46
N SER A 7 -11.56 51.54 32.03
CA SER A 7 -10.27 51.47 31.32
C SER A 7 -9.81 50.04 31.02
N VAL A 8 -10.33 49.03 31.74
CA VAL A 8 -9.95 47.62 31.58
C VAL A 8 -10.94 46.87 30.70
N THR A 9 -12.24 47.09 30.91
CA THR A 9 -13.31 46.42 30.15
C THR A 9 -14.61 47.22 30.21
N THR A 10 -15.54 46.90 29.31
CA THR A 10 -16.92 47.40 29.33
C THR A 10 -17.87 46.26 29.68
N VAL A 11 -18.87 46.54 30.53
CA VAL A 11 -19.98 45.63 30.83
C VAL A 11 -21.25 46.43 30.63
N GLU A 12 -21.89 46.21 29.49
CA GLU A 12 -23.09 46.90 29.04
C GLU A 12 -24.34 46.10 29.41
N TRP A 13 -25.43 46.79 29.73
CA TRP A 13 -26.67 46.13 30.15
C TRP A 13 -27.29 45.36 28.97
N GLU A 14 -27.18 45.93 27.78
CA GLU A 14 -27.68 45.41 26.50
C GLU A 14 -27.10 44.04 26.15
N ASN A 15 -25.86 43.77 26.61
CA ASN A 15 -25.14 42.52 26.38
C ASN A 15 -25.17 41.58 27.60
N SER A 16 -26.01 41.86 28.61
CA SER A 16 -26.08 41.10 29.85
C SER A 16 -27.47 40.55 30.11
N PHE A 17 -27.54 39.34 30.65
CA PHE A 17 -28.78 38.69 31.06
C PHE A 17 -28.74 38.37 32.56
N VAL A 18 -29.76 38.78 33.31
CA VAL A 18 -29.87 38.54 34.76
C VAL A 18 -31.16 37.78 35.05
N SER A 19 -31.03 36.55 35.54
CA SER A 19 -32.15 35.74 36.03
C SER A 19 -32.19 35.73 37.55
N VAL A 20 -33.38 35.93 38.13
CA VAL A 20 -33.60 35.90 39.58
C VAL A 20 -34.64 34.85 39.92
N TYR A 21 -34.20 33.77 40.57
CA TYR A 21 -35.07 32.77 41.19
C TYR A 21 -35.67 33.33 42.49
N SER A 22 -36.99 33.31 42.63
CA SER A 22 -37.69 33.93 43.77
C SER A 22 -39.01 33.22 44.10
N LYS A 23 -39.75 33.74 45.09
CA LYS A 23 -41.12 33.28 45.39
C LYS A 23 -42.06 33.40 44.19
N ASP A 24 -41.86 34.42 43.36
CA ASP A 24 -42.71 34.72 42.21
C ASP A 24 -42.18 34.04 40.92
N ASN A 25 -40.85 33.85 40.83
CA ASN A 25 -40.18 33.23 39.68
C ASN A 25 -39.66 31.82 40.02
N PRO A 26 -40.32 30.75 39.54
CA PRO A 26 -39.92 29.37 39.82
C PRO A 26 -38.73 28.88 38.97
N ASN A 27 -38.34 29.62 37.93
CA ASN A 27 -37.30 29.23 36.99
C ASN A 27 -35.99 29.99 37.24
N LEU A 28 -34.87 29.29 37.13
CA LEU A 28 -33.54 29.89 37.01
C LEU A 28 -33.04 29.71 35.58
N LEU A 29 -32.72 30.82 34.90
CA LEU A 29 -32.37 30.86 33.49
C LEU A 29 -30.91 31.30 33.32
N PHE A 30 -30.18 30.66 32.41
CA PHE A 30 -28.86 31.10 31.98
C PHE A 30 -28.52 30.51 30.61
N ASP A 31 -27.55 31.11 29.92
CA ASP A 31 -26.94 30.58 28.70
C ASP A 31 -25.47 30.28 28.97
N MET A 32 -25.01 29.12 28.55
CA MET A 32 -23.61 28.72 28.66
C MET A 32 -23.16 27.88 27.46
N CYS A 33 -22.08 28.31 26.80
CA CYS A 33 -21.45 27.58 25.68
C CYS A 33 -22.42 27.21 24.54
N GLY A 34 -23.45 28.03 24.30
CA GLY A 34 -24.49 27.83 23.28
C GLY A 34 -25.69 27.01 23.74
N PHE A 35 -25.78 26.67 25.04
CA PHE A 35 -26.93 26.01 25.63
C PHE A 35 -27.75 26.99 26.45
N GLU A 36 -29.00 27.19 26.05
CA GLU A 36 -30.01 27.83 26.87
C GLU A 36 -30.52 26.82 27.92
N CYS A 37 -30.27 27.13 29.19
CA CYS A 37 -30.62 26.28 30.31
C CYS A 37 -31.74 26.91 31.14
N ARG A 38 -32.76 26.11 31.45
CA ARG A 38 -33.82 26.46 32.41
C ARG A 38 -33.90 25.43 33.51
N ILE A 39 -33.54 25.81 34.73
CA ILE A 39 -33.67 24.96 35.91
C ILE A 39 -35.02 25.20 36.59
N LEU A 40 -35.74 24.11 36.84
CA LEU A 40 -36.99 24.08 37.59
C LEU A 40 -36.85 23.11 38.80
N PRO A 41 -36.83 23.63 40.03
CA PRO A 41 -36.80 22.80 41.24
C PRO A 41 -38.08 21.99 41.43
N LYS A 42 -37.96 20.73 41.86
CA LYS A 42 -39.09 19.81 42.11
C LYS A 42 -40.08 20.39 43.12
N CYS A 43 -39.61 21.10 44.13
CA CYS A 43 -40.46 21.74 45.15
C CYS A 43 -41.42 22.80 44.60
N ARG A 44 -41.22 23.25 43.35
CA ARG A 44 -42.01 24.29 42.69
C ARG A 44 -42.78 23.77 41.47
N MET A 45 -42.80 22.46 41.24
CA MET A 45 -43.58 21.83 40.16
C MET A 45 -45.05 21.66 40.57
N ALA A 46 -45.98 21.91 39.64
CA ALA A 46 -47.41 21.79 39.88
C ALA A 46 -47.93 20.33 39.90
N THR A 47 -47.10 19.37 39.47
CA THR A 47 -47.39 17.93 39.42
C THR A 47 -46.26 17.17 40.11
N GLU A 48 -46.59 16.15 40.92
CA GLU A 48 -45.61 15.40 41.73
C GLU A 48 -44.70 14.45 40.92
N GLU A 49 -45.06 14.15 39.67
CA GLU A 49 -44.39 13.14 38.85
C GLU A 49 -43.35 13.74 37.88
N LEU A 50 -42.08 13.41 38.09
CA LEU A 50 -40.98 13.75 37.18
C LEU A 50 -41.02 12.80 35.96
N THR A 51 -41.55 13.28 34.83
CA THR A 51 -41.46 12.50 33.58
C THR A 51 -40.07 12.64 32.96
N HIS A 52 -39.43 11.50 32.66
CA HIS A 52 -38.18 11.46 31.91
C HIS A 52 -38.48 11.72 30.43
N ARG A 53 -37.98 12.83 29.89
CA ARG A 53 -38.07 13.17 28.46
C ARG A 53 -36.68 13.47 27.93
N ASP A 54 -36.43 13.08 26.69
CA ASP A 54 -35.22 13.48 25.97
C ASP A 54 -35.09 15.01 25.93
N GLY A 55 -33.91 15.53 26.22
CA GLY A 55 -33.64 16.97 26.26
C GLY A 55 -33.81 17.64 27.63
N VAL A 56 -34.03 16.84 28.69
CA VAL A 56 -34.17 17.33 30.07
C VAL A 56 -33.25 16.57 31.01
N TRP A 57 -32.32 17.27 31.66
CA TRP A 57 -31.44 16.68 32.67
C TRP A 57 -32.11 16.60 34.03
N ASN A 58 -31.93 15.47 34.72
CA ASN A 58 -32.36 15.32 36.10
C ASN A 58 -31.21 15.67 37.05
N LEU A 59 -31.35 16.77 37.79
CA LEU A 59 -30.35 17.21 38.75
C LEU A 59 -30.51 16.46 40.07
N GLN A 60 -29.53 15.62 40.39
CA GLN A 60 -29.47 14.84 41.62
C GLN A 60 -28.68 15.59 42.69
N ASN A 61 -29.22 15.66 43.90
CA ASN A 61 -28.49 16.19 45.04
C ASN A 61 -27.44 15.17 45.49
N GLU A 62 -26.18 15.61 45.61
CA GLU A 62 -25.07 14.73 45.97
C GLU A 62 -25.19 14.16 47.39
N VAL A 63 -25.82 14.89 48.32
CA VAL A 63 -25.95 14.47 49.72
C VAL A 63 -27.09 13.47 49.90
N THR A 64 -28.28 13.79 49.40
CA THR A 64 -29.48 12.95 49.61
C THR A 64 -29.67 11.89 48.51
N LYS A 65 -28.95 12.02 47.39
CA LYS A 65 -29.13 11.22 46.17
C LYS A 65 -30.53 11.28 45.57
N GLU A 66 -31.36 12.24 46.00
CA GLU A 66 -32.68 12.49 45.42
C GLU A 66 -32.59 13.37 44.17
N ARG A 67 -33.53 13.17 43.22
CA ARG A 67 -33.70 14.06 42.07
C ARG A 67 -34.47 15.31 42.50
N THR A 68 -33.76 16.43 42.65
CA THR A 68 -34.30 17.65 43.26
C THR A 68 -34.72 18.72 42.26
N ALA A 69 -34.27 18.65 41.01
CA ALA A 69 -34.63 19.62 39.98
C ALA A 69 -34.50 19.03 38.56
N GLN A 70 -35.10 19.69 37.58
CA GLN A 70 -34.92 19.41 36.15
C GLN A 70 -34.28 20.60 35.45
N CYS A 71 -33.33 20.34 34.55
CA CYS A 71 -32.75 21.34 33.65
C CYS A 71 -33.22 21.08 32.23
N PHE A 72 -33.96 22.01 31.65
CA PHE A 72 -34.41 21.96 30.27
C PHE A 72 -33.37 22.63 29.39
N LEU A 73 -32.98 21.95 28.31
CA LEU A 73 -31.95 22.42 27.39
C LEU A 73 -32.57 22.83 26.05
N LYS A 74 -32.05 23.93 25.51
CA LYS A 74 -32.26 24.37 24.12
C LYS A 74 -30.95 24.86 23.52
N VAL A 75 -30.86 24.84 22.20
CA VAL A 75 -29.77 25.48 21.44
C VAL A 75 -30.08 26.97 21.30
N ASP A 76 -29.08 27.81 21.56
CA ASP A 76 -29.15 29.28 21.43
C ASP A 76 -29.32 29.76 19.98
N GLU A 77 -29.86 30.96 19.82
CA GLU A 77 -30.08 31.59 18.50
C GLU A 77 -28.75 31.87 17.76
N GLU A 78 -27.67 32.21 18.47
CA GLU A 78 -26.39 32.52 17.83
C GLU A 78 -25.79 31.26 17.17
N SER A 79 -25.82 30.10 17.85
CA SER A 79 -25.36 28.84 17.25
C SER A 79 -26.23 28.37 16.09
N LEU A 80 -27.55 28.63 16.13
CA LEU A 80 -28.45 28.38 15.02
C LEU A 80 -28.03 29.15 13.76
N LEU A 81 -27.76 30.45 13.91
CA LEU A 81 -27.29 31.31 12.83
C LEU A 81 -25.88 30.91 12.34
N LYS A 82 -24.96 30.54 13.25
CA LYS A 82 -23.63 30.02 12.90
C LYS A 82 -23.75 28.76 12.03
N PHE A 83 -24.62 27.82 12.39
CA PHE A 83 -24.87 26.63 11.58
C PHE A 83 -25.44 26.99 10.21
N HIS A 84 -26.46 27.86 10.15
CA HIS A 84 -27.04 28.30 8.88
C HIS A 84 -26.00 28.94 7.95
N ASN A 85 -25.19 29.86 8.49
CA ASN A 85 -24.13 30.54 7.76
C ASN A 85 -23.05 29.56 7.28
N ARG A 86 -22.74 28.53 8.08
CA ARG A 86 -21.83 27.47 7.66
C ARG A 86 -22.35 26.71 6.46
N ILE A 87 -23.63 26.33 6.45
CA ILE A 87 -24.23 25.65 5.29
C ILE A 87 -24.26 26.58 4.07
N ARG A 88 -24.60 27.86 4.25
CA ARG A 88 -24.54 28.86 3.18
C ARG A 88 -23.13 28.98 2.59
N GLN A 89 -22.09 29.00 3.42
CA GLN A 89 -20.70 29.00 2.99
C GLN A 89 -20.33 27.74 2.19
N ILE A 90 -20.82 26.56 2.58
CA ILE A 90 -20.62 25.32 1.83
C ILE A 90 -21.21 25.48 0.42
N LEU A 91 -22.44 25.99 0.31
CA LEU A 91 -23.12 26.19 -0.98
C LEU A 91 -22.39 27.23 -1.86
N MET A 92 -21.95 28.35 -1.29
CA MET A 92 -21.25 29.41 -2.03
C MET A 92 -19.83 29.01 -2.46
N SER A 93 -19.12 28.24 -1.62
CA SER A 93 -17.76 27.75 -1.96
C SER A 93 -17.75 26.61 -2.97
N SER A 94 -18.92 26.08 -3.33
CA SER A 94 -19.06 24.91 -4.20
C SER A 94 -19.20 25.34 -5.67
N GLY A 95 -18.14 25.88 -6.28
CA GLY A 95 -18.11 26.25 -7.71
C GLY A 95 -18.18 25.03 -8.65
N SER A 96 -17.01 24.41 -8.92
CA SER A 96 -16.86 23.15 -9.68
C SER A 96 -16.35 22.01 -8.78
N THR A 97 -16.85 21.95 -7.54
CA THR A 97 -16.47 20.92 -6.58
C THR A 97 -17.19 19.60 -6.85
N THR A 98 -16.58 18.49 -6.45
CA THR A 98 -17.20 17.15 -6.55
C THR A 98 -18.40 17.01 -5.62
N PHE A 99 -19.44 16.28 -6.02
CA PHE A 99 -20.66 16.05 -5.22
C PHE A 99 -20.34 15.44 -3.85
N THR A 100 -19.45 14.45 -3.81
CA THR A 100 -18.97 13.81 -2.58
C THR A 100 -18.32 14.80 -1.60
N LYS A 101 -17.61 15.83 -2.09
CA LYS A 101 -16.99 16.86 -1.23
C LYS A 101 -18.05 17.78 -0.61
N ILE A 102 -19.10 18.10 -1.36
CA ILE A 102 -20.23 18.90 -0.86
C ILE A 102 -20.92 18.14 0.28
N VAL A 103 -21.25 16.87 0.04
CA VAL A 103 -21.87 15.99 1.05
C VAL A 103 -20.94 15.75 2.25
N ASN A 104 -19.64 15.58 2.05
CA ASN A 104 -18.69 15.47 3.16
C ASN A 104 -18.67 16.72 4.04
N LYS A 105 -18.71 17.91 3.44
CA LYS A 105 -18.78 19.17 4.20
C LYS A 105 -20.10 19.27 4.97
N TRP A 106 -21.22 18.87 4.36
CA TRP A 106 -22.53 18.75 5.03
C TRP A 106 -22.45 17.80 6.22
N ASN A 107 -22.02 16.55 6.01
CA ASN A 107 -21.89 15.56 7.07
C ASN A 107 -20.99 16.05 8.22
N THR A 108 -19.87 16.70 7.90
CA THR A 108 -18.97 17.24 8.94
C THR A 108 -19.65 18.35 9.75
N ALA A 109 -20.41 19.24 9.10
CA ALA A 109 -21.15 20.30 9.79
C ALA A 109 -22.31 19.73 10.63
N LEU A 110 -23.06 18.77 10.08
CA LEU A 110 -24.17 18.11 10.76
C LEU A 110 -23.71 17.29 11.96
N ILE A 111 -22.66 16.46 11.81
CA ILE A 111 -22.07 15.72 12.93
C ILE A 111 -21.54 16.70 13.98
N GLY A 112 -20.83 17.76 13.56
CA GLY A 112 -20.32 18.78 14.48
C GLY A 112 -21.41 19.41 15.36
N LEU A 113 -22.58 19.71 14.76
CA LEU A 113 -23.74 20.21 15.47
C LEU A 113 -24.35 19.14 16.39
N MET A 114 -24.70 17.98 15.83
CA MET A 114 -25.46 16.95 16.54
C MET A 114 -24.67 16.27 17.67
N THR A 115 -23.35 16.13 17.52
CA THR A 115 -22.50 15.53 18.57
C THR A 115 -22.17 16.48 19.70
N TYR A 116 -22.24 17.80 19.45
CA TYR A 116 -22.08 18.83 20.47
C TYR A 116 -23.37 19.07 21.25
N PHE A 117 -24.49 19.34 20.56
CA PHE A 117 -25.76 19.70 21.22
C PHE A 117 -26.62 18.50 21.64
N ARG A 118 -26.49 17.35 20.96
CA ARG A 118 -27.17 16.07 21.28
C ARG A 118 -28.66 16.25 21.58
N GLU A 119 -29.09 16.02 22.82
CA GLU A 119 -30.50 16.09 23.24
C GLU A 119 -31.13 17.49 23.16
N ALA A 120 -30.34 18.57 23.20
CA ALA A 120 -30.88 19.94 23.13
C ALA A 120 -31.54 20.24 21.77
N VAL A 121 -31.14 19.53 20.71
CA VAL A 121 -31.67 19.72 19.35
C VAL A 121 -33.15 19.35 19.27
N VAL A 122 -33.60 18.36 20.04
CA VAL A 122 -35.00 17.88 20.01
C VAL A 122 -35.97 18.93 20.53
N ASN A 123 -35.55 19.71 21.53
CA ASN A 123 -36.37 20.76 22.12
C ASN A 123 -36.40 22.05 21.29
N THR A 124 -35.48 22.22 20.35
CA THR A 124 -35.38 23.42 19.50
C THR A 124 -36.03 23.17 18.14
N GLN A 125 -37.34 23.42 18.03
CA GLN A 125 -38.12 23.20 16.80
C GLN A 125 -37.60 24.00 15.60
N GLU A 126 -37.17 25.24 15.81
CA GLU A 126 -36.60 26.10 14.77
C GLU A 126 -35.36 25.48 14.11
N LEU A 127 -34.56 24.76 14.90
CA LEU A 127 -33.38 24.05 14.41
C LEU A 127 -33.77 22.89 13.51
N LEU A 128 -34.81 22.13 13.87
CA LEU A 128 -35.30 21.00 13.08
C LEU A 128 -35.79 21.47 11.70
N ASP A 129 -36.57 22.56 11.66
CA ASP A 129 -37.01 23.19 10.41
C ASP A 129 -35.84 23.68 9.56
N LEU A 130 -34.83 24.27 10.21
CA LEU A 130 -33.63 24.74 9.57
C LEU A 130 -32.82 23.58 8.95
N LEU A 131 -32.71 22.45 9.65
CA LEU A 131 -32.00 21.25 9.19
C LEU A 131 -32.64 20.69 7.93
N VAL A 132 -33.98 20.55 7.90
CA VAL A 132 -34.74 20.10 6.72
C VAL A 132 -34.53 21.04 5.53
N LYS A 133 -34.58 22.36 5.75
CA LYS A 133 -34.33 23.36 4.69
C LYS A 133 -32.90 23.28 4.16
N CYS A 134 -31.91 23.09 5.03
CA CYS A 134 -30.50 23.01 4.67
C CYS A 134 -30.17 21.74 3.88
N GLU A 135 -30.70 20.59 4.31
CA GLU A 135 -30.58 19.30 3.63
C GLU A 135 -31.11 19.39 2.18
N ASN A 136 -32.31 19.92 2.01
CA ASN A 136 -32.91 20.15 0.69
C ASN A 136 -32.07 21.08 -0.20
N LYS A 137 -31.45 22.13 0.35
CA LYS A 137 -30.57 23.03 -0.40
C LYS A 137 -29.30 22.31 -0.89
N ILE A 138 -28.71 21.44 -0.07
CA ILE A 138 -27.53 20.64 -0.44
C ILE A 138 -27.89 19.67 -1.57
N GLN A 139 -29.00 18.93 -1.45
CA GLN A 139 -29.49 18.06 -2.51
C GLN A 139 -29.76 18.84 -3.81
N THR A 140 -30.40 20.01 -3.71
CA THR A 140 -30.68 20.88 -4.86
C THR A 140 -29.39 21.34 -5.56
N ARG A 141 -28.31 21.59 -4.82
CA ARG A 141 -27.01 21.94 -5.42
C ARG A 141 -26.45 20.81 -6.28
N ILE A 142 -26.58 19.56 -5.84
CA ILE A 142 -26.16 18.37 -6.60
C ILE A 142 -27.04 18.19 -7.85
N LYS A 143 -28.36 18.33 -7.69
CA LYS A 143 -29.34 18.30 -8.79
C LYS A 143 -28.98 19.30 -9.90
N ILE A 144 -28.68 20.55 -9.53
CA ILE A 144 -28.22 21.59 -10.47
C ILE A 144 -26.92 21.19 -11.19
N GLY A 145 -25.97 20.56 -10.49
CA GLY A 145 -24.73 20.10 -11.09
C GLY A 145 -24.91 19.01 -12.17
N LEU A 146 -26.03 18.30 -12.15
CA LEU A 146 -26.43 17.30 -13.15
C LEU A 146 -27.41 17.86 -14.19
N ASN A 147 -27.67 19.17 -14.15
CA ASN A 147 -28.55 19.89 -15.06
C ASN A 147 -30.01 19.35 -15.07
N SER A 148 -30.50 18.91 -13.91
CA SER A 148 -31.91 18.54 -13.73
C SER A 148 -32.35 18.80 -12.30
N LYS A 149 -33.59 19.28 -12.11
CA LYS A 149 -34.21 19.40 -10.78
C LYS A 149 -35.33 18.40 -10.55
N MET A 150 -35.59 17.51 -11.52
CA MET A 150 -36.76 16.64 -11.51
C MET A 150 -36.64 15.56 -10.42
N PRO A 151 -37.58 15.49 -9.45
CA PRO A 151 -37.50 14.53 -8.34
C PRO A 151 -37.37 13.08 -8.77
N ALA A 152 -38.05 12.65 -9.83
CA ALA A 152 -38.01 11.28 -10.35
C ALA A 152 -36.60 10.78 -10.74
N ARG A 153 -35.68 11.69 -11.13
CA ARG A 153 -34.29 11.34 -11.45
C ARG A 153 -33.38 11.25 -10.22
N PHE A 154 -33.87 11.71 -9.07
CA PHE A 154 -33.12 11.84 -7.83
C PHE A 154 -33.85 11.20 -6.66
N PRO A 155 -34.09 9.87 -6.72
CA PRO A 155 -34.63 9.14 -5.59
C PRO A 155 -33.66 9.20 -4.39
N PRO A 156 -34.16 9.02 -3.15
CA PRO A 156 -33.35 9.12 -1.92
C PRO A 156 -32.08 8.25 -1.95
N VAL A 157 -32.16 7.07 -2.59
CA VAL A 157 -31.05 6.13 -2.76
C VAL A 157 -29.79 6.78 -3.34
N VAL A 158 -29.91 7.75 -4.25
CA VAL A 158 -28.75 8.42 -4.87
C VAL A 158 -27.96 9.28 -3.86
N PHE A 159 -28.64 9.84 -2.85
CA PHE A 159 -28.02 10.70 -1.85
C PHE A 159 -27.52 9.92 -0.62
N TYR A 160 -28.35 9.00 -0.12
CA TYR A 160 -28.13 8.37 1.18
C TYR A 160 -27.37 7.05 1.12
N THR A 161 -27.30 6.40 -0.05
CA THR A 161 -26.48 5.19 -0.22
C THR A 161 -25.04 5.45 0.23
N PRO A 162 -24.43 4.57 1.05
CA PRO A 162 -23.05 4.71 1.48
C PRO A 162 -22.05 4.76 0.31
N LYS A 163 -20.87 5.33 0.56
CA LYS A 163 -19.87 5.58 -0.49
C LYS A 163 -19.25 4.29 -1.01
N GLU A 164 -19.25 3.26 -0.18
CA GLU A 164 -18.75 1.93 -0.47
C GLU A 164 -19.55 1.28 -1.62
N ILE A 165 -20.86 1.58 -1.71
CA ILE A 165 -21.77 1.12 -2.76
C ILE A 165 -21.96 2.21 -3.85
N GLY A 166 -21.04 3.18 -3.92
CA GLY A 166 -21.02 4.21 -4.97
C GLY A 166 -22.01 5.38 -4.77
N GLY A 167 -22.69 5.47 -3.62
CA GLY A 167 -23.53 6.61 -3.26
C GLY A 167 -22.75 7.82 -2.72
N LEU A 168 -23.47 8.87 -2.32
CA LEU A 168 -22.84 10.06 -1.72
C LEU A 168 -22.60 9.92 -0.21
N GLY A 169 -23.32 9.00 0.46
CA GLY A 169 -23.26 8.78 1.89
C GLY A 169 -23.67 10.01 2.69
N MET A 170 -24.73 10.71 2.24
CA MET A 170 -25.29 11.85 2.98
C MET A 170 -25.93 11.36 4.28
N LEU A 171 -25.70 12.06 5.38
CA LEU A 171 -26.40 11.80 6.63
C LEU A 171 -27.69 12.62 6.68
N SER A 172 -28.79 11.95 7.01
CA SER A 172 -30.12 12.53 7.11
C SER A 172 -30.47 12.90 8.54
N MET A 173 -31.12 14.05 8.69
CA MET A 173 -31.84 14.47 9.90
C MET A 173 -33.31 14.80 9.57
N GLY A 174 -33.70 14.82 8.29
CA GLY A 174 -35.08 15.01 7.85
C GLY A 174 -35.90 13.71 7.76
N HIS A 175 -37.23 13.86 7.71
CA HIS A 175 -38.19 12.78 7.46
C HIS A 175 -38.37 12.60 5.95
N VAL A 176 -37.62 11.67 5.34
CA VAL A 176 -37.71 11.36 3.91
C VAL A 176 -38.30 9.95 3.72
N LEU A 177 -39.40 9.88 2.97
CA LEU A 177 -40.06 8.64 2.57
C LEU A 177 -39.37 8.00 1.36
N ILE A 178 -39.32 6.68 1.32
CA ILE A 178 -38.79 5.90 0.18
C ILE A 178 -39.98 5.43 -0.67
N PRO A 179 -40.08 5.82 -1.96
CA PRO A 179 -41.15 5.36 -2.84
C PRO A 179 -41.08 3.85 -3.10
N GLN A 180 -42.22 3.14 -3.05
CA GLN A 180 -42.30 1.70 -3.31
C GLN A 180 -41.85 1.30 -4.73
N SER A 181 -41.93 2.21 -5.72
CA SER A 181 -41.41 1.97 -7.08
C SER A 181 -39.89 1.80 -7.11
N ASP A 182 -39.19 2.30 -6.10
CA ASP A 182 -37.73 2.29 -6.00
C ASP A 182 -37.22 1.03 -5.26
N LEU A 183 -38.11 0.08 -4.91
CA LEU A 183 -37.76 -1.18 -4.22
C LEU A 183 -37.89 -2.43 -5.13
N ARG A 184 -37.88 -2.25 -6.46
CA ARG A 184 -38.04 -3.34 -7.44
C ARG A 184 -36.67 -3.81 -7.95
N TRP A 185 -36.46 -5.13 -8.09
CA TRP A 185 -35.24 -5.67 -8.70
C TRP A 185 -35.41 -6.99 -9.48
N MET A 186 -34.54 -7.16 -10.49
CA MET A 186 -34.39 -8.22 -11.50
C MET A 186 -33.56 -9.45 -11.10
N LYS A 187 -33.70 -10.68 -11.61
CA LYS A 187 -32.54 -11.61 -11.68
C LYS A 187 -32.65 -12.57 -12.86
N GLN A 188 -31.58 -12.67 -13.63
CA GLN A 188 -31.45 -13.68 -14.68
C GLN A 188 -31.10 -15.02 -14.04
N THR A 189 -31.79 -16.09 -14.42
CA THR A 189 -31.51 -17.45 -13.97
C THR A 189 -30.74 -18.24 -15.02
N ASP A 190 -30.05 -19.31 -14.59
CA ASP A 190 -29.27 -20.19 -15.47
C ASP A 190 -30.13 -20.91 -16.53
N GLN A 191 -31.44 -21.05 -16.28
CA GLN A 191 -32.40 -21.62 -17.24
C GLN A 191 -32.87 -20.61 -18.31
N GLY A 192 -32.34 -19.37 -18.30
CA GLY A 192 -32.67 -18.34 -19.28
C GLY A 192 -33.94 -17.54 -18.96
N GLY A 193 -34.57 -17.74 -17.80
CA GLY A 193 -35.73 -16.96 -17.34
C GLY A 193 -35.37 -15.80 -16.42
N ILE A 194 -36.24 -14.79 -16.32
CA ILE A 194 -36.08 -13.63 -15.44
C ILE A 194 -37.04 -13.74 -14.26
N THR A 195 -36.51 -13.68 -13.03
CA THR A 195 -37.33 -13.56 -11.82
C THR A 195 -37.50 -12.10 -11.43
N HIS A 196 -38.73 -11.71 -11.05
CA HIS A 196 -39.04 -10.37 -10.59
C HIS A 196 -39.31 -10.36 -9.09
N PHE A 197 -38.63 -9.48 -8.36
CA PHE A 197 -38.91 -9.23 -6.95
C PHE A 197 -39.56 -7.86 -6.79
N ARG A 198 -40.67 -7.83 -6.05
CA ARG A 198 -41.36 -6.61 -5.62
C ARG A 198 -41.52 -6.71 -4.11
N SER A 199 -40.78 -5.90 -3.36
CA SER A 199 -40.98 -5.79 -1.91
C SER A 199 -42.37 -5.24 -1.66
N GLY A 200 -43.34 -6.10 -1.34
CA GLY A 200 -44.74 -5.69 -1.25
C GLY A 200 -45.73 -6.79 -0.88
N MET A 201 -45.27 -7.93 -0.37
CA MET A 201 -46.18 -8.96 0.16
C MET A 201 -46.12 -9.10 1.70
N THR A 202 -45.19 -8.44 2.42
CA THR A 202 -45.01 -8.67 3.87
C THR A 202 -44.48 -7.49 4.73
N HIS A 203 -44.40 -6.23 4.28
CA HIS A 203 -43.93 -5.10 5.11
C HIS A 203 -44.89 -3.90 5.14
N ASP A 204 -45.00 -3.25 6.32
CA ASP A 204 -45.79 -2.05 6.61
C ASP A 204 -45.47 -0.89 5.66
N GLU A 205 -46.49 -0.11 5.30
CA GLU A 205 -46.57 0.71 4.08
C GLU A 205 -45.59 1.90 3.94
N ASP A 206 -44.77 2.25 4.96
CA ASP A 206 -43.93 3.46 4.94
C ASP A 206 -42.49 3.26 5.51
N GLN A 207 -41.57 2.73 4.70
CA GLN A 207 -40.15 2.64 5.09
C GLN A 207 -39.47 4.02 5.06
N LEU A 208 -39.00 4.48 6.23
CA LEU A 208 -38.38 5.80 6.43
C LEU A 208 -36.84 5.72 6.45
N ILE A 209 -36.20 6.80 6.01
CA ILE A 209 -34.75 6.97 6.13
C ILE A 209 -34.33 7.09 7.61
N PRO A 210 -33.30 6.35 8.09
CA PRO A 210 -32.80 6.46 9.46
C PRO A 210 -32.35 7.87 9.83
N ASN A 211 -32.76 8.33 11.01
CA ASN A 211 -32.44 9.65 11.55
C ASN A 211 -31.16 9.59 12.41
N LEU A 212 -30.21 10.50 12.15
CA LEU A 212 -28.92 10.59 12.85
C LEU A 212 -29.05 10.71 14.38
N TYR A 213 -30.08 11.39 14.89
CA TYR A 213 -30.28 11.60 16.34
C TYR A 213 -30.29 10.30 17.14
N ARG A 214 -30.89 9.23 16.60
CA ARG A 214 -30.99 7.92 17.28
C ARG A 214 -29.66 7.20 17.47
N TYR A 215 -28.60 7.65 16.78
CA TYR A 215 -27.28 7.01 16.80
C TYR A 215 -26.25 7.80 17.61
N ILE A 216 -26.68 8.87 18.28
CA ILE A 216 -25.84 9.68 19.17
C ILE A 216 -26.42 9.53 20.57
N GLN A 217 -25.62 9.01 21.49
CA GLN A 217 -26.02 8.85 22.88
C GLN A 217 -26.17 10.23 23.55
N PRO A 218 -27.23 10.51 24.32
CA PRO A 218 -27.36 11.77 25.07
C PRO A 218 -26.21 12.04 26.04
N TRP A 219 -25.93 13.31 26.35
CA TRP A 219 -24.89 13.71 27.30
C TRP A 219 -25.15 13.19 28.72
N GLU A 220 -26.39 13.25 29.19
CA GLU A 220 -26.76 12.72 30.52
C GLU A 220 -26.37 11.25 30.68
N ALA A 221 -26.70 10.43 29.67
CA ALA A 221 -26.37 9.01 29.67
C ALA A 221 -24.84 8.76 29.65
N GLU A 222 -24.08 9.59 28.93
CA GLU A 222 -22.62 9.49 28.87
C GLU A 222 -21.93 9.91 30.17
N PHE A 223 -22.44 10.94 30.86
CA PHE A 223 -21.90 11.36 32.15
C PHE A 223 -22.15 10.31 33.23
N ILE A 224 -23.35 9.74 33.26
CA ILE A 224 -23.71 8.65 34.19
C ILE A 224 -22.81 7.42 33.93
N ASP A 225 -22.67 7.02 32.67
CA ASP A 225 -21.82 5.89 32.30
C ASP A 225 -20.34 6.15 32.62
N SER A 226 -19.86 7.37 32.39
CA SER A 226 -18.49 7.78 32.70
C SER A 226 -18.15 7.68 34.19
N GLN A 227 -19.04 8.15 35.06
CA GLN A 227 -18.84 8.05 36.51
C GLN A 227 -18.68 6.59 36.95
N ARG A 228 -19.54 5.70 36.44
CA ARG A 228 -19.48 4.27 36.71
C ARG A 228 -18.16 3.66 36.23
N VAL A 229 -17.84 3.86 34.96
CA VAL A 229 -16.69 3.22 34.29
C VAL A 229 -15.36 3.66 34.91
N TRP A 230 -15.21 4.94 35.26
CA TRP A 230 -13.98 5.43 35.91
C TRP A 230 -13.86 4.98 37.37
N ALA A 231 -14.98 4.78 38.08
CA ALA A 231 -14.97 4.19 39.42
C ALA A 231 -14.52 2.72 39.38
N GLU A 232 -15.06 1.95 38.43
CA GLU A 232 -14.65 0.55 38.19
C GLU A 232 -13.17 0.44 37.84
N TYR A 233 -12.66 1.31 36.95
CA TYR A 233 -11.23 1.36 36.62
C TYR A 233 -10.36 1.64 37.85
N ALA A 234 -10.77 2.58 38.72
CA ALA A 234 -10.01 2.91 39.92
C ALA A 234 -9.90 1.71 40.87
N LEU A 235 -10.99 0.96 41.04
CA LEU A 235 -11.01 -0.28 41.82
C LEU A 235 -10.09 -1.35 41.20
N LYS A 236 -10.25 -1.65 39.90
CA LYS A 236 -9.41 -2.61 39.17
C LYS A 236 -7.92 -2.27 39.26
N ARG A 237 -7.56 -0.98 39.22
CA ARG A 237 -6.17 -0.52 39.37
C ARG A 237 -5.63 -0.74 40.80
N GLN A 238 -6.44 -0.50 41.82
CA GLN A 238 -6.06 -0.75 43.21
C GLN A 238 -5.82 -2.26 43.45
N GLU A 239 -6.70 -3.12 42.92
CA GLU A 239 -6.56 -4.57 42.99
C GLU A 239 -5.28 -5.07 42.29
N ALA A 240 -4.97 -4.54 41.10
CA ALA A 240 -3.75 -4.89 40.38
C ALA A 240 -2.48 -4.52 41.16
N ASN A 241 -2.45 -3.31 41.74
CA ASN A 241 -1.34 -2.86 42.58
C ASN A 241 -1.19 -3.70 43.86
N ALA A 242 -2.31 -4.07 44.50
CA ALA A 242 -2.30 -4.94 45.68
C ALA A 242 -1.72 -6.33 45.38
N GLN A 243 -1.87 -6.79 44.14
CA GLN A 243 -1.33 -8.06 43.64
C GLN A 243 0.07 -7.93 43.00
N ASN A 244 0.72 -6.76 43.05
CA ASN A 244 1.96 -6.44 42.34
C ASN A 244 1.93 -6.77 40.83
N ARG A 245 0.73 -6.79 40.23
CA ARG A 245 0.54 -7.00 38.80
C ARG A 245 0.27 -5.67 38.10
N ARG A 246 0.62 -5.63 36.81
CA ARG A 246 0.26 -4.50 35.95
C ARG A 246 -1.11 -4.78 35.32
N LEU A 247 -1.98 -3.77 35.32
CA LEU A 247 -3.27 -3.84 34.64
C LEU A 247 -3.07 -4.01 33.12
N THR A 248 -3.77 -4.98 32.54
CA THR A 248 -3.67 -5.32 31.11
C THR A 248 -4.90 -4.84 30.34
N LEU A 249 -4.88 -5.01 29.02
CA LEU A 249 -5.99 -4.59 28.14
C LEU A 249 -7.24 -5.47 28.34
N GLU A 250 -7.05 -6.76 28.61
CA GLU A 250 -8.13 -7.74 28.78
C GLU A 250 -9.03 -7.42 29.99
N ASP A 251 -8.46 -6.80 31.03
CA ASP A 251 -9.20 -6.40 32.23
C ASP A 251 -10.24 -5.28 31.97
N LEU A 252 -10.20 -4.61 30.80
CA LEU A 252 -10.97 -3.41 30.48
C LEU A 252 -11.70 -3.45 29.12
N ASP A 253 -11.86 -4.63 28.53
CA ASP A 253 -12.48 -4.78 27.20
C ASP A 253 -13.98 -4.41 27.20
N ASP A 254 -14.67 -4.70 28.31
CA ASP A 254 -16.09 -4.38 28.55
C ASP A 254 -16.43 -2.88 28.51
N SER A 255 -15.44 -2.04 28.81
CA SER A 255 -15.56 -0.60 29.04
C SER A 255 -14.69 0.22 28.08
N TRP A 256 -14.10 -0.43 27.07
CA TRP A 256 -13.07 0.13 26.20
C TRP A 256 -13.45 1.47 25.53
N ASP A 257 -14.65 1.52 24.96
CA ASP A 257 -15.18 2.68 24.23
C ASP A 257 -16.10 3.57 25.09
N ARG A 258 -16.07 3.42 26.42
CA ARG A 258 -16.92 4.15 27.36
C ARG A 258 -16.14 5.17 28.19
N GLY A 259 -16.89 6.09 28.80
CA GLY A 259 -16.38 7.12 29.71
C GLY A 259 -15.82 8.38 29.04
N ILE A 260 -15.74 9.46 29.81
CA ILE A 260 -15.19 10.76 29.39
C ILE A 260 -14.17 11.20 30.45
N PRO A 261 -12.85 11.16 30.14
CA PRO A 261 -12.25 10.68 28.88
C PRO A 261 -12.50 9.19 28.62
N ARG A 262 -12.41 8.75 27.36
CA ARG A 262 -12.57 7.33 27.00
C ARG A 262 -11.47 6.48 27.62
N ILE A 263 -11.81 5.30 28.16
CA ILE A 263 -10.84 4.40 28.82
C ILE A 263 -9.69 4.01 27.90
N ASN A 264 -9.98 3.75 26.62
CA ASN A 264 -8.96 3.37 25.63
C ASN A 264 -7.79 4.37 25.48
N THR A 265 -7.96 5.63 25.92
CA THR A 265 -6.90 6.64 25.90
C THR A 265 -5.70 6.28 26.78
N LEU A 266 -5.90 5.45 27.81
CA LEU A 266 -4.85 4.98 28.72
C LEU A 266 -3.78 4.10 28.03
N PHE A 267 -4.13 3.48 26.90
CA PHE A 267 -3.32 2.50 26.17
C PHE A 267 -2.79 3.01 24.82
N GLN A 268 -2.84 4.33 24.58
CA GLN A 268 -2.30 4.92 23.35
C GLN A 268 -0.76 4.93 23.34
N LYS A 269 -0.16 4.77 22.15
CA LYS A 269 1.29 4.79 21.94
C LYS A 269 1.94 6.12 22.37
N ASP A 270 1.27 7.24 22.10
CA ASP A 270 1.82 8.59 22.31
C ASP A 270 1.53 9.16 23.72
N ARG A 271 1.01 8.34 24.65
CA ARG A 271 0.56 8.81 25.97
C ARG A 271 1.64 9.60 26.73
N HIS A 272 2.89 9.16 26.66
CA HIS A 272 4.00 9.82 27.36
C HIS A 272 4.27 11.23 26.83
N THR A 273 4.12 11.45 25.53
CA THR A 273 4.27 12.78 24.91
C THR A 273 3.06 13.67 25.21
N LEU A 274 1.84 13.10 25.15
CA LEU A 274 0.61 13.84 25.41
C LEU A 274 0.49 14.35 26.86
N ALA A 275 1.22 13.75 27.80
CA ALA A 275 1.28 14.23 29.18
C ALA A 275 1.81 15.68 29.27
N TYR A 276 2.63 16.14 28.32
CA TYR A 276 3.18 17.50 28.28
C TYR A 276 2.29 18.50 27.52
N ASP A 277 1.28 18.03 26.80
CA ASP A 277 0.39 18.85 25.97
C ASP A 277 -0.69 19.55 26.83
N LYS A 278 -0.30 20.54 27.64
CA LYS A 278 -1.22 21.31 28.52
C LYS A 278 -1.88 22.47 27.79
N GLY A 279 -3.11 22.86 28.16
CA GLY A 279 -3.82 23.99 27.53
C GLY A 279 -4.37 23.71 26.12
N TRP A 280 -4.49 22.43 25.75
CA TRP A 280 -4.86 22.01 24.40
C TRP A 280 -6.30 22.42 24.00
N ARG A 281 -7.24 22.52 24.95
CA ARG A 281 -8.63 22.96 24.69
C ARG A 281 -8.65 24.41 24.18
N VAL A 282 -8.10 25.33 24.97
CA VAL A 282 -8.01 26.76 24.62
C VAL A 282 -7.21 26.96 23.33
N ARG A 283 -6.09 26.22 23.15
CA ARG A 283 -5.36 26.25 21.88
C ARG A 283 -6.24 25.85 20.69
N THR A 284 -7.09 24.85 20.84
CA THR A 284 -7.95 24.38 19.75
C THR A 284 -9.04 25.40 19.41
N GLU A 285 -9.60 26.06 20.41
CA GLU A 285 -10.55 27.15 20.22
C GLU A 285 -9.91 28.36 19.54
N PHE A 286 -8.72 28.77 20.00
CA PHE A 286 -7.98 29.93 19.48
C PHE A 286 -7.44 29.73 18.06
N LYS A 287 -7.43 28.49 17.55
CA LYS A 287 -7.12 28.25 16.13
C LYS A 287 -8.09 28.97 15.20
N THR A 288 -9.27 29.36 15.66
CA THR A 288 -10.22 30.18 14.89
C THR A 288 -9.59 31.51 14.43
N TYR A 289 -8.68 32.08 15.23
CA TYR A 289 -8.00 33.35 14.91
C TYR A 289 -6.72 33.16 14.07
N GLN A 290 -6.22 31.93 13.98
CA GLN A 290 -4.95 31.61 13.29
C GLN A 290 -5.18 30.91 11.95
N ILE A 291 -6.23 30.09 11.85
CA ILE A 291 -6.47 29.20 10.72
C ILE A 291 -7.83 29.54 10.10
N LEU A 292 -7.82 29.96 8.83
CA LEU A 292 -9.04 30.31 8.09
C LEU A 292 -10.01 29.13 7.92
N LYS A 293 -9.50 27.90 7.93
CA LYS A 293 -10.33 26.69 7.87
C LYS A 293 -10.95 26.42 9.24
N GLN A 294 -12.26 26.66 9.33
CA GLN A 294 -13.05 26.36 10.53
C GLN A 294 -13.04 24.87 10.88
N ASN A 295 -12.77 24.55 12.16
CA ASN A 295 -12.90 23.22 12.75
C ASN A 295 -14.25 23.12 13.48
N PRO A 296 -15.18 22.22 13.07
CA PRO A 296 -16.44 22.04 13.78
C PRO A 296 -16.29 21.26 15.10
N PHE A 297 -15.18 20.54 15.29
CA PHE A 297 -14.86 19.79 16.51
C PHE A 297 -13.81 20.54 17.33
N TRP A 298 -14.03 21.84 17.57
CA TRP A 298 -13.10 22.68 18.33
C TRP A 298 -13.09 22.35 19.83
N TRP A 299 -14.18 21.78 20.33
CA TRP A 299 -14.43 21.48 21.74
C TRP A 299 -13.81 20.16 22.24
N THR A 300 -13.40 19.26 21.34
CA THR A 300 -12.85 17.93 21.69
C THR A 300 -11.56 17.62 20.94
N HIS A 301 -10.72 16.76 21.52
CA HIS A 301 -9.51 16.23 20.88
C HIS A 301 -9.40 14.73 21.05
N GLN A 302 -9.44 13.96 19.95
CA GLN A 302 -9.50 12.49 19.98
C GLN A 302 -8.33 11.83 20.73
N ARG A 303 -7.15 12.46 20.78
CA ARG A 303 -6.02 11.89 21.55
C ARG A 303 -6.20 12.03 23.06
N HIS A 304 -6.91 13.07 23.51
CA HIS A 304 -7.12 13.35 24.94
C HIS A 304 -8.46 12.80 25.44
N ASP A 305 -9.54 13.08 24.72
CA ASP A 305 -10.90 12.67 25.11
C ASP A 305 -11.26 11.26 24.60
N GLY A 306 -10.57 10.76 23.56
CA GLY A 306 -11.01 9.61 22.77
C GLY A 306 -12.10 9.99 21.75
N LYS A 307 -12.65 8.99 21.06
CA LYS A 307 -13.75 9.20 20.10
C LYS A 307 -15.09 9.12 20.82
N LEU A 308 -15.83 10.23 20.84
CA LEU A 308 -17.06 10.37 21.64
C LEU A 308 -18.35 9.93 20.92
N TRP A 309 -18.26 9.41 19.69
CA TRP A 309 -19.43 8.92 18.94
C TRP A 309 -19.05 7.82 17.96
N ASN A 310 -19.99 6.93 17.66
CA ASN A 310 -19.84 5.87 16.66
C ASN A 310 -21.09 5.79 15.76
N LEU A 311 -20.90 5.96 14.45
CA LEU A 311 -21.98 6.00 13.45
C LEU A 311 -21.92 4.80 12.49
N ASN A 312 -21.29 3.70 12.89
CA ASN A 312 -21.22 2.51 12.05
C ASN A 312 -22.61 1.88 11.85
N ASN A 313 -23.43 1.81 12.90
CA ASN A 313 -24.78 1.24 12.83
C ASN A 313 -25.70 2.03 11.88
N TYR A 314 -25.55 3.37 11.84
CA TYR A 314 -26.29 4.22 10.90
C TYR A 314 -26.10 3.77 9.45
N ARG A 315 -24.89 3.34 9.09
CA ARG A 315 -24.57 2.88 7.73
C ARG A 315 -25.30 1.58 7.41
N THR A 316 -25.28 0.63 8.33
CA THR A 316 -25.94 -0.67 8.17
C THR A 316 -27.45 -0.51 8.03
N ASP A 317 -28.05 0.28 8.91
CA ASP A 317 -29.50 0.48 8.90
C ASP A 317 -29.97 1.29 7.69
N MET A 318 -29.13 2.22 7.19
CA MET A 318 -29.40 2.94 5.94
C MET A 318 -29.47 1.99 4.74
N ILE A 319 -28.58 1.00 4.66
CA ILE A 319 -28.60 0.01 3.58
C ILE A 319 -29.89 -0.81 3.63
N GLN A 320 -30.30 -1.26 4.82
CA GLN A 320 -31.54 -2.01 5.00
C GLN A 320 -32.77 -1.17 4.67
N ALA A 321 -32.78 0.11 5.08
CA ALA A 321 -33.85 1.04 4.78
C ALA A 321 -34.07 1.21 3.26
N LEU A 322 -32.99 1.19 2.47
CA LEU A 322 -33.01 1.37 1.02
C LEU A 322 -33.32 0.07 0.23
N GLY A 323 -33.81 -0.99 0.88
CA GLY A 323 -34.11 -2.27 0.22
C GLY A 323 -32.93 -3.22 0.10
N GLY A 324 -31.93 -3.09 0.99
CA GLY A 324 -30.72 -3.90 0.98
C GLY A 324 -29.77 -3.56 -0.16
N VAL A 325 -28.66 -4.29 -0.26
CA VAL A 325 -27.64 -4.03 -1.28
C VAL A 325 -28.17 -4.30 -2.69
N GLU A 326 -28.94 -5.37 -2.89
CA GLU A 326 -29.48 -5.73 -4.21
C GLU A 326 -30.48 -4.68 -4.73
N GLY A 327 -31.38 -4.18 -3.88
CA GLY A 327 -32.30 -3.09 -4.24
C GLY A 327 -31.56 -1.82 -4.64
N ILE A 328 -30.53 -1.45 -3.88
CA ILE A 328 -29.66 -0.30 -4.21
C ILE A 328 -28.97 -0.49 -5.57
N LEU A 329 -28.40 -1.67 -5.83
CA LEU A 329 -27.61 -1.91 -7.03
C LEU A 329 -28.45 -1.94 -8.31
N GLU A 330 -29.75 -2.19 -8.23
CA GLU A 330 -30.64 -2.14 -9.40
C GLU A 330 -30.75 -0.75 -10.03
N HIS A 331 -30.60 0.28 -9.21
CA HIS A 331 -30.55 1.68 -9.63
C HIS A 331 -29.24 2.06 -10.35
N THR A 332 -28.27 1.15 -10.40
CA THR A 332 -26.90 1.41 -10.82
C THR A 332 -26.51 0.60 -12.06
N LEU A 333 -25.36 0.94 -12.65
CA LEU A 333 -24.76 0.19 -13.76
C LEU A 333 -23.97 -1.05 -13.29
N PHE A 334 -24.23 -1.54 -12.06
CA PHE A 334 -23.59 -2.73 -11.50
C PHE A 334 -23.73 -3.94 -12.42
N ARG A 335 -24.95 -4.28 -12.85
CA ARG A 335 -25.16 -5.42 -13.75
C ARG A 335 -24.42 -5.29 -15.08
N GLY A 336 -24.24 -4.06 -15.57
CA GLY A 336 -23.45 -3.76 -16.77
C GLY A 336 -21.99 -4.21 -16.67
N THR A 337 -21.43 -4.26 -15.46
CA THR A 337 -20.07 -4.77 -15.20
C THR A 337 -19.95 -6.29 -15.28
N TYR A 338 -21.09 -7.01 -15.19
CA TYR A 338 -21.15 -8.47 -15.17
C TYR A 338 -20.25 -9.10 -14.08
N PHE A 339 -20.16 -8.46 -12.91
CA PHE A 339 -19.60 -9.13 -11.73
C PHE A 339 -20.61 -10.16 -11.19
N PRO A 340 -20.14 -11.34 -10.75
CA PRO A 340 -21.03 -12.39 -10.23
C PRO A 340 -21.65 -11.98 -8.89
N THR A 341 -20.92 -11.24 -8.06
CA THR A 341 -21.36 -10.73 -6.76
C THR A 341 -20.88 -9.30 -6.58
N TRP A 342 -21.48 -8.57 -5.63
CA TRP A 342 -21.02 -7.24 -5.23
C TRP A 342 -19.95 -7.29 -4.13
N GLU A 343 -19.74 -8.45 -3.53
CA GLU A 343 -18.78 -8.67 -2.45
C GLU A 343 -17.35 -8.62 -3.01
N GLY A 344 -16.42 -8.03 -2.25
CA GLY A 344 -15.02 -7.89 -2.70
C GLY A 344 -14.80 -6.81 -3.77
N LEU A 345 -15.85 -6.12 -4.21
CA LEU A 345 -15.70 -4.95 -5.07
C LEU A 345 -15.21 -3.74 -4.30
N PHE A 346 -14.25 -3.05 -4.88
CA PHE A 346 -13.80 -1.77 -4.35
C PHE A 346 -13.62 -0.77 -5.49
N TRP A 347 -13.98 0.48 -5.19
CA TRP A 347 -13.64 1.60 -6.04
C TRP A 347 -12.15 1.90 -5.85
N GLU A 348 -11.45 2.16 -6.95
CA GLU A 348 -10.14 2.82 -6.86
C GLU A 348 -10.34 4.07 -6.00
N ARG A 349 -9.58 4.16 -4.89
CA ARG A 349 -9.51 5.41 -4.15
C ARG A 349 -9.18 6.47 -5.19
N ALA A 350 -10.00 7.52 -5.26
CA ALA A 350 -10.00 8.57 -6.30
C ALA A 350 -8.74 9.46 -6.26
N SER A 351 -7.59 8.83 -6.03
CA SER A 351 -6.30 9.36 -5.68
C SER A 351 -5.19 8.69 -6.49
N GLY A 352 -5.33 7.51 -7.12
CA GLY A 352 -4.23 6.94 -7.91
C GLY A 352 -3.71 7.89 -9.01
N PHE A 353 -4.56 8.22 -9.98
CA PHE A 353 -4.23 9.19 -11.02
C PHE A 353 -4.34 10.65 -10.52
N GLU A 354 -5.40 10.99 -9.79
CA GLU A 354 -5.66 12.35 -9.34
C GLU A 354 -4.61 12.88 -8.37
N GLU A 355 -4.04 12.06 -7.48
CA GLU A 355 -2.98 12.45 -6.55
C GLU A 355 -1.65 12.64 -7.28
N SER A 356 -1.32 11.75 -8.22
CA SER A 356 -0.14 11.90 -9.09
C SER A 356 -0.18 13.22 -9.88
N MET A 357 -1.38 13.68 -10.26
CA MET A 357 -1.60 14.93 -10.98
C MET A 357 -1.73 16.13 -10.05
N LYS A 358 -2.18 15.94 -8.80
CA LYS A 358 -2.32 17.01 -7.79
C LYS A 358 -0.98 17.65 -7.44
N PHE A 359 0.09 16.85 -7.39
CA PHE A 359 1.46 17.32 -7.12
C PHE A 359 2.20 17.81 -8.36
N LYS A 360 1.64 17.62 -9.56
CA LYS A 360 2.18 18.20 -10.79
C LYS A 360 1.74 19.65 -10.95
N LYS A 361 2.61 20.47 -11.55
CA LYS A 361 2.30 21.86 -11.88
C LYS A 361 1.29 21.90 -13.02
N LEU A 362 0.02 22.11 -12.68
CA LEU A 362 -1.11 22.17 -13.61
C LEU A 362 -1.68 23.59 -13.69
N THR A 363 -2.27 23.93 -14.83
CA THR A 363 -3.04 25.16 -14.98
C THR A 363 -4.35 25.10 -14.18
N ASN A 364 -4.92 26.25 -13.83
CA ASN A 364 -6.20 26.31 -13.11
C ASN A 364 -7.35 25.64 -13.89
N ALA A 365 -7.33 25.72 -15.23
CA ALA A 365 -8.29 25.03 -16.09
C ALA A 365 -8.15 23.49 -15.98
N GLN A 366 -6.93 22.97 -15.96
CA GLN A 366 -6.66 21.53 -15.77
C GLN A 366 -7.13 21.05 -14.39
N ARG A 367 -6.92 21.85 -13.33
CA ARG A 367 -7.43 21.54 -11.98
C ARG A 367 -8.95 21.50 -11.92
N SER A 368 -9.63 22.39 -12.66
CA SER A 368 -11.09 22.35 -12.80
C SER A 368 -11.55 21.05 -13.48
N GLY A 369 -10.88 20.66 -14.58
CA GLY A 369 -11.15 19.40 -15.27
C GLY A 369 -10.95 18.15 -14.38
N LEU A 370 -9.92 18.13 -13.54
CA LEU A 370 -9.68 17.03 -12.60
C LEU A 370 -10.83 16.84 -11.60
N ASN A 371 -11.44 17.93 -11.13
CA ASN A 371 -12.59 17.83 -10.22
C ASN A 371 -13.87 17.32 -10.91
N GLN A 372 -13.92 17.25 -12.24
CA GLN A 372 -15.07 16.69 -12.97
C GLN A 372 -15.04 15.16 -13.05
N ILE A 373 -13.86 14.52 -12.93
CA ILE A 373 -13.71 13.07 -13.09
C ILE A 373 -14.57 12.30 -12.07
N PRO A 374 -14.55 12.61 -10.76
CA PRO A 374 -15.38 11.89 -9.80
C PRO A 374 -16.88 12.11 -10.01
N ASN A 375 -17.28 13.29 -10.47
CA ASN A 375 -18.68 13.57 -10.80
C ASN A 375 -19.13 12.77 -12.03
N ARG A 376 -18.26 12.62 -13.03
CA ARG A 376 -18.50 11.79 -14.21
C ARG A 376 -18.68 10.32 -13.83
N ARG A 377 -17.83 9.81 -12.94
CA ARG A 377 -17.94 8.46 -12.37
C ARG A 377 -19.27 8.25 -11.64
N PHE A 378 -19.62 9.18 -10.75
CA PHE A 378 -20.90 9.15 -10.03
C PHE A 378 -22.10 9.16 -11.00
N THR A 379 -22.04 10.02 -12.03
CA THR A 379 -23.12 10.12 -13.03
C THR A 379 -23.26 8.82 -13.83
N LEU A 380 -22.15 8.17 -14.19
CA LEU A 380 -22.15 6.90 -14.91
C LEU A 380 -22.68 5.76 -14.03
N TRP A 381 -22.28 5.71 -12.76
CA TRP A 381 -22.74 4.67 -11.82
C TRP A 381 -24.26 4.69 -11.65
N TRP A 382 -24.83 5.87 -11.41
CA TRP A 382 -26.27 6.06 -11.24
C TRP A 382 -27.00 6.32 -12.57
N SER A 383 -26.38 6.05 -13.72
CA SER A 383 -26.97 6.43 -15.01
C SER A 383 -28.32 5.78 -15.31
N PRO A 384 -28.60 4.51 -14.96
CA PRO A 384 -29.91 3.92 -15.23
C PRO A 384 -31.07 4.65 -14.53
N THR A 385 -30.82 5.23 -13.35
CA THR A 385 -31.81 6.01 -12.61
C THR A 385 -31.84 7.48 -13.01
N ILE A 386 -30.67 8.08 -13.29
CA ILE A 386 -30.58 9.51 -13.65
C ILE A 386 -31.08 9.76 -15.08
N ASN A 387 -30.77 8.86 -16.03
CA ASN A 387 -31.16 8.96 -17.44
C ASN A 387 -32.33 8.00 -17.75
N ARG A 388 -33.42 8.13 -16.99
CA ARG A 388 -34.61 7.29 -17.09
C ARG A 388 -35.69 7.88 -18.01
N ALA A 389 -36.56 7.04 -18.55
CA ALA A 389 -37.65 7.40 -19.44
C ALA A 389 -38.84 8.08 -18.74
N ASN A 390 -39.12 7.77 -17.46
CA ASN A 390 -40.22 8.36 -16.69
C ASN A 390 -39.91 9.81 -16.27
N VAL A 391 -39.99 10.71 -17.24
CA VAL A 391 -39.66 12.13 -17.13
C VAL A 391 -40.83 12.92 -17.72
N TYR A 392 -41.48 13.77 -16.91
CA TYR A 392 -42.67 14.54 -17.30
C TYR A 392 -42.49 15.46 -18.53
N VAL A 393 -41.26 15.88 -18.84
CA VAL A 393 -40.89 16.68 -20.02
C VAL A 393 -39.45 16.35 -20.44
N GLY A 394 -39.22 15.87 -21.66
CA GLY A 394 -37.87 15.59 -22.15
C GLY A 394 -37.76 15.41 -23.67
N PHE A 395 -36.74 16.02 -24.27
CA PHE A 395 -36.30 15.71 -25.63
C PHE A 395 -35.49 14.41 -25.59
N GLN A 396 -36.04 13.34 -26.17
CA GLN A 396 -35.33 12.07 -26.37
C GLN A 396 -34.37 12.22 -27.56
N VAL A 397 -33.08 12.01 -27.32
CA VAL A 397 -32.05 12.09 -28.36
C VAL A 397 -31.24 10.80 -28.38
N GLN A 398 -31.09 10.20 -29.55
CA GLN A 398 -30.21 9.04 -29.75
C GLN A 398 -28.75 9.50 -29.88
N LEU A 399 -27.81 8.78 -29.25
CA LEU A 399 -26.38 9.03 -29.40
C LEU A 399 -25.83 8.45 -30.71
N ASP A 400 -24.97 9.20 -31.39
CA ASP A 400 -24.36 8.80 -32.66
C ASP A 400 -23.67 7.42 -32.56
N LEU A 401 -23.87 6.59 -33.59
CA LEU A 401 -23.30 5.23 -33.72
C LEU A 401 -23.70 4.24 -32.61
N THR A 402 -24.71 4.56 -31.80
CA THR A 402 -25.20 3.70 -30.71
C THR A 402 -26.72 3.71 -30.63
N GLY A 403 -27.30 2.71 -29.97
CA GLY A 403 -28.73 2.63 -29.69
C GLY A 403 -29.18 3.33 -28.40
N ILE A 404 -28.34 4.18 -27.81
CA ILE A 404 -28.59 4.76 -26.49
C ILE A 404 -29.46 6.01 -26.63
N PHE A 405 -30.53 6.07 -25.84
CA PHE A 405 -31.38 7.25 -25.71
C PHE A 405 -30.98 8.11 -24.49
N MET A 406 -30.82 9.40 -24.72
CA MET A 406 -30.62 10.40 -23.69
C MET A 406 -31.95 11.12 -23.44
N HIS A 407 -32.50 11.01 -22.23
CA HIS A 407 -33.76 11.64 -21.83
C HIS A 407 -33.55 13.07 -21.30
N GLY A 408 -32.38 13.66 -21.53
CA GLY A 408 -32.09 15.06 -21.22
C GLY A 408 -30.63 15.42 -21.49
N LYS A 409 -30.32 16.71 -21.45
CA LYS A 409 -28.95 17.22 -21.66
C LYS A 409 -28.11 17.03 -20.39
N ILE A 410 -27.50 15.85 -20.25
CA ILE A 410 -26.55 15.51 -19.17
C ILE A 410 -25.15 15.33 -19.80
N PRO A 411 -24.32 16.39 -19.88
CA PRO A 411 -23.07 16.36 -20.64
C PRO A 411 -22.04 15.37 -20.09
N THR A 412 -21.96 15.24 -18.76
CA THR A 412 -21.02 14.31 -18.09
C THR A 412 -21.30 12.87 -18.48
N LEU A 413 -22.58 12.46 -18.52
CA LEU A 413 -23.00 11.13 -18.93
C LEU A 413 -22.73 10.88 -20.42
N LYS A 414 -23.07 11.84 -21.29
CA LYS A 414 -22.82 11.74 -22.73
C LYS A 414 -21.36 11.43 -23.03
N ILE A 415 -20.42 12.13 -22.35
CA ILE A 415 -18.98 11.90 -22.52
C ILE A 415 -18.60 10.47 -22.12
N SER A 416 -19.08 9.98 -20.97
CA SER A 416 -18.79 8.61 -20.51
C SER A 416 -19.27 7.55 -21.49
N LEU A 417 -20.51 7.67 -21.98
CA LEU A 417 -21.10 6.68 -22.88
C LEU A 417 -20.38 6.66 -24.24
N ILE A 418 -20.00 7.82 -24.78
CA ILE A 418 -19.16 7.91 -25.99
C ILE A 418 -17.80 7.22 -25.76
N GLN A 419 -17.20 7.39 -24.58
CA GLN A 419 -15.91 6.74 -24.27
C GLN A 419 -16.04 5.22 -24.17
N ILE A 420 -17.13 4.70 -23.62
CA ILE A 420 -17.40 3.26 -23.55
C ILE A 420 -17.57 2.69 -24.96
N PHE A 421 -18.40 3.32 -25.80
CA PHE A 421 -18.73 2.81 -27.14
C PHE A 421 -17.80 3.27 -28.27
N ARG A 422 -16.63 3.83 -27.94
CA ARG A 422 -15.63 4.28 -28.92
C ARG A 422 -15.17 3.15 -29.86
N ALA A 423 -14.67 3.52 -31.04
CA ALA A 423 -14.21 2.59 -32.07
C ALA A 423 -15.29 1.58 -32.51
N HIS A 424 -16.51 2.10 -32.72
CA HIS A 424 -17.66 1.36 -33.28
C HIS A 424 -18.06 0.12 -32.45
N LEU A 425 -17.89 0.16 -31.13
CA LEU A 425 -18.11 -1.01 -30.28
C LEU A 425 -19.54 -1.58 -30.39
N TRP A 426 -20.56 -0.72 -30.55
CA TRP A 426 -21.95 -1.17 -30.71
C TRP A 426 -22.13 -2.06 -31.94
N GLN A 427 -21.58 -1.65 -33.09
CA GLN A 427 -21.61 -2.41 -34.33
C GLN A 427 -20.83 -3.72 -34.18
N LYS A 428 -19.64 -3.67 -33.56
CA LYS A 428 -18.81 -4.85 -33.30
C LYS A 428 -19.49 -5.88 -32.39
N ILE A 429 -20.24 -5.45 -31.37
CA ILE A 429 -21.01 -6.36 -30.52
C ILE A 429 -22.08 -7.07 -31.36
N HIS A 430 -22.85 -6.31 -32.16
CA HIS A 430 -23.90 -6.89 -33.00
C HIS A 430 -23.31 -7.90 -33.97
N GLU A 431 -22.28 -7.52 -34.73
CA GLU A 431 -21.64 -8.40 -35.70
C GLU A 431 -21.00 -9.64 -35.05
N SER A 432 -20.35 -9.49 -33.90
CA SER A 432 -19.73 -10.62 -33.18
C SER A 432 -20.78 -11.63 -32.71
N VAL A 433 -21.94 -11.19 -32.21
CA VAL A 433 -23.03 -12.11 -31.81
C VAL A 433 -23.64 -12.82 -33.01
N VAL A 434 -23.85 -12.10 -34.12
CA VAL A 434 -24.34 -12.69 -35.37
C VAL A 434 -23.39 -13.80 -35.84
N MET A 435 -22.08 -13.53 -35.85
CA MET A 435 -21.07 -14.50 -36.27
C MET A 435 -21.02 -15.73 -35.36
N ASP A 436 -21.06 -15.53 -34.03
CA ASP A 436 -21.06 -16.65 -33.07
C ASP A 436 -22.29 -17.54 -33.25
N LEU A 437 -23.47 -16.94 -33.48
CA LEU A 437 -24.70 -17.70 -33.76
C LEU A 437 -24.61 -18.46 -35.09
N CYS A 438 -24.06 -17.87 -36.14
CA CYS A 438 -23.82 -18.59 -37.41
C CYS A 438 -22.96 -19.84 -37.19
N GLN A 439 -21.84 -19.72 -36.46
CA GLN A 439 -20.97 -20.85 -36.14
C GLN A 439 -21.67 -21.94 -35.33
N VAL A 440 -22.55 -21.56 -34.40
CA VAL A 440 -23.36 -22.53 -33.64
C VAL A 440 -24.33 -23.27 -34.55
N PHE A 441 -25.00 -22.59 -35.48
CA PHE A 441 -25.91 -23.25 -36.43
C PHE A 441 -25.17 -24.12 -37.45
N ASP A 442 -23.96 -23.74 -37.88
CA ASP A 442 -23.12 -24.55 -38.77
C ASP A 442 -22.69 -25.88 -38.13
N GLN A 443 -22.59 -25.94 -36.79
CA GLN A 443 -22.29 -27.18 -36.06
C GLN A 443 -23.51 -28.11 -35.91
N GLU A 444 -24.72 -27.57 -36.04
CA GLU A 444 -25.99 -28.28 -35.77
C GLU A 444 -26.82 -28.50 -37.04
N LEU A 445 -26.17 -28.48 -38.22
CA LEU A 445 -26.85 -28.62 -39.52
C LEU A 445 -27.66 -29.93 -39.62
N ASP A 446 -27.04 -31.05 -39.25
CA ASP A 446 -27.67 -32.37 -39.37
C ASP A 446 -28.76 -32.57 -38.32
N ALA A 447 -28.52 -32.16 -37.07
CA ALA A 447 -29.44 -32.36 -35.95
C ALA A 447 -30.73 -31.53 -36.08
N LEU A 448 -30.65 -30.36 -36.70
CA LEU A 448 -31.79 -29.46 -36.91
C LEU A 448 -32.36 -29.51 -38.33
N GLU A 449 -31.87 -30.43 -39.18
CA GLU A 449 -32.29 -30.56 -40.59
C GLU A 449 -32.13 -29.24 -41.39
N ILE A 450 -31.04 -28.51 -41.14
CA ILE A 450 -30.70 -27.27 -41.85
C ILE A 450 -29.91 -27.63 -43.12
N GLN A 451 -30.32 -27.08 -44.25
CA GLN A 451 -29.62 -27.22 -45.54
C GLN A 451 -28.41 -26.29 -45.60
N THR A 452 -28.60 -25.02 -45.25
CA THR A 452 -27.54 -24.01 -45.23
C THR A 452 -27.89 -22.89 -44.27
N VAL A 453 -26.87 -22.34 -43.61
CA VAL A 453 -26.93 -21.13 -42.78
C VAL A 453 -26.35 -19.99 -43.61
N GLN A 454 -27.15 -18.95 -43.85
CA GLN A 454 -26.70 -17.78 -44.58
C GLN A 454 -26.66 -16.58 -43.64
N LYS A 455 -25.48 -16.00 -43.45
CA LYS A 455 -25.35 -14.65 -42.87
C LYS A 455 -25.75 -13.62 -43.92
N GLU A 456 -26.73 -12.79 -43.59
CA GLU A 456 -27.19 -11.72 -44.48
C GLU A 456 -26.17 -10.57 -44.54
N THR A 457 -26.16 -9.84 -45.65
CA THR A 457 -25.35 -8.62 -45.77
C THR A 457 -26.00 -7.49 -44.99
N ILE A 458 -25.55 -7.29 -43.75
CA ILE A 458 -26.13 -6.33 -42.81
C ILE A 458 -25.71 -4.89 -43.17
N HIS A 459 -26.69 -3.98 -43.24
CA HIS A 459 -26.40 -2.56 -43.43
C HIS A 459 -25.59 -2.00 -42.22
N PRO A 460 -24.53 -1.20 -42.44
CA PRO A 460 -23.62 -0.75 -41.36
C PRO A 460 -24.27 -0.02 -40.17
N ARG A 461 -25.49 0.52 -40.38
CA ARG A 461 -26.25 1.26 -39.36
C ARG A 461 -27.38 0.45 -38.71
N LYS A 462 -27.64 -0.79 -39.17
CA LYS A 462 -28.80 -1.59 -38.72
C LYS A 462 -28.77 -1.84 -37.23
N SER A 463 -27.59 -2.18 -36.69
CA SER A 463 -27.41 -2.50 -35.26
C SER A 463 -27.96 -1.46 -34.28
N TYR A 464 -28.06 -0.18 -34.67
CA TYR A 464 -28.57 0.91 -33.84
C TYR A 464 -29.76 1.65 -34.48
N LYS A 465 -30.43 1.04 -35.46
CA LYS A 465 -31.67 1.56 -36.04
C LYS A 465 -32.86 1.02 -35.23
N MET A 466 -33.42 1.84 -34.35
CA MET A 466 -34.44 1.38 -33.37
C MET A 466 -35.88 1.37 -33.91
N ASN A 467 -36.11 1.88 -35.12
CA ASN A 467 -37.46 2.06 -35.69
C ASN A 467 -37.84 0.95 -36.69
N SER A 468 -36.87 0.28 -37.30
CA SER A 468 -37.10 -0.81 -38.27
C SER A 468 -35.86 -1.70 -38.33
N SER A 469 -36.05 -2.94 -38.77
CA SER A 469 -35.00 -3.96 -38.80
C SER A 469 -35.06 -4.82 -40.08
N CYS A 470 -34.09 -5.73 -40.21
CA CYS A 470 -34.02 -6.78 -41.22
C CYS A 470 -33.41 -8.05 -40.58
N ALA A 471 -33.55 -9.19 -41.26
CA ALA A 471 -32.91 -10.43 -40.83
C ALA A 471 -31.37 -10.31 -40.84
N ASP A 472 -30.72 -10.91 -39.84
CA ASP A 472 -29.25 -11.01 -39.77
C ASP A 472 -28.76 -12.39 -40.25
N ILE A 473 -29.52 -13.44 -39.93
CA ILE A 473 -29.23 -14.83 -40.29
C ILE A 473 -30.49 -15.43 -40.90
N LEU A 474 -30.31 -16.22 -41.96
CA LEU A 474 -31.37 -16.97 -42.59
C LEU A 474 -30.99 -18.45 -42.67
N LEU A 475 -31.89 -19.31 -42.17
CA LEU A 475 -31.77 -20.76 -42.20
C LEU A 475 -32.72 -21.31 -43.26
N PHE A 476 -32.21 -22.26 -44.05
CA PHE A 476 -32.99 -23.01 -45.03
C PHE A 476 -33.20 -24.44 -44.54
N ALA A 477 -34.42 -24.95 -44.56
CA ALA A 477 -34.72 -26.33 -44.18
C ALA A 477 -34.31 -27.30 -45.30
N GLN A 478 -33.83 -28.49 -44.94
CA GLN A 478 -33.63 -29.58 -45.91
C GLN A 478 -34.97 -30.06 -46.52
N TYR A 479 -36.04 -30.05 -45.72
CA TYR A 479 -37.39 -30.39 -46.18
C TYR A 479 -38.44 -29.35 -45.75
N LYS A 480 -39.01 -29.47 -44.55
CA LYS A 480 -39.99 -28.54 -43.96
C LYS A 480 -39.93 -28.62 -42.44
N TRP A 481 -39.91 -27.47 -41.77
CA TRP A 481 -40.06 -27.41 -40.31
C TRP A 481 -41.51 -27.17 -39.91
N HIS A 482 -41.99 -27.93 -38.92
CA HIS A 482 -43.20 -27.64 -38.17
C HIS A 482 -42.88 -26.60 -37.10
N VAL A 483 -43.58 -25.46 -37.12
CA VAL A 483 -43.22 -24.30 -36.29
C VAL A 483 -44.36 -23.94 -35.34
N SER A 484 -44.01 -23.56 -34.12
CA SER A 484 -44.93 -23.10 -33.09
C SER A 484 -45.51 -21.71 -33.36
N ARG A 485 -46.53 -21.36 -32.57
CA ARG A 485 -46.90 -19.94 -32.37
C ARG A 485 -45.77 -19.18 -31.67
N PRO A 486 -45.68 -17.85 -31.82
CA PRO A 486 -44.65 -17.07 -31.17
C PRO A 486 -44.72 -17.17 -29.64
N SER A 487 -43.62 -17.59 -29.00
CA SER A 487 -43.50 -17.74 -27.55
C SER A 487 -42.14 -17.23 -27.06
N LEU A 488 -41.99 -17.02 -25.74
CA LEU A 488 -40.73 -16.58 -25.14
C LEU A 488 -39.72 -17.73 -25.06
N LEU A 489 -38.43 -17.38 -24.98
CA LEU A 489 -37.33 -18.34 -24.81
C LEU A 489 -37.47 -19.20 -23.53
N ALA A 490 -38.04 -18.62 -22.47
CA ALA A 490 -38.22 -19.28 -21.18
C ALA A 490 -39.46 -20.20 -21.13
N ASP A 491 -40.42 -20.02 -22.04
CA ASP A 491 -41.65 -20.83 -22.06
C ASP A 491 -41.31 -22.29 -22.38
N THR A 492 -41.89 -23.21 -21.61
CA THR A 492 -41.61 -24.66 -21.69
C THR A 492 -42.61 -25.45 -22.54
N LYS A 493 -43.80 -24.89 -22.81
CA LYS A 493 -44.88 -25.59 -23.51
C LYS A 493 -45.14 -24.96 -24.88
N ASP A 494 -44.55 -25.53 -25.92
CA ASP A 494 -44.81 -25.16 -27.31
C ASP A 494 -45.63 -26.25 -28.02
N VAL A 495 -46.60 -25.82 -28.84
CA VAL A 495 -47.39 -26.71 -29.72
C VAL A 495 -46.98 -26.41 -31.15
N MET A 496 -46.52 -27.43 -31.88
CA MET A 496 -45.86 -27.30 -33.19
C MET A 496 -46.82 -27.36 -34.40
N ASP A 497 -48.11 -27.13 -34.19
CA ASP A 497 -49.15 -27.32 -35.21
C ASP A 497 -49.56 -26.03 -35.95
N ASN A 498 -48.79 -24.95 -35.83
CA ASN A 498 -49.23 -23.63 -36.31
C ASN A 498 -49.02 -23.45 -37.82
N THR A 499 -47.83 -23.75 -38.34
CA THR A 499 -47.51 -23.61 -39.76
C THR A 499 -46.30 -24.47 -40.14
N THR A 500 -46.07 -24.66 -41.44
CA THR A 500 -44.84 -25.27 -41.97
C THR A 500 -44.04 -24.24 -42.77
N THR A 501 -42.72 -24.19 -42.58
CA THR A 501 -41.83 -23.24 -43.25
C THR A 501 -40.58 -23.92 -43.81
N GLN A 502 -39.99 -23.30 -44.83
CA GLN A 502 -38.69 -23.68 -45.40
C GLN A 502 -37.60 -22.65 -45.13
N LYS A 503 -37.99 -21.41 -44.75
CA LYS A 503 -37.07 -20.32 -44.45
C LYS A 503 -37.34 -19.80 -43.06
N TYR A 504 -36.30 -19.66 -42.25
CA TYR A 504 -36.41 -19.19 -40.88
C TYR A 504 -35.35 -18.12 -40.62
N TRP A 505 -35.76 -16.94 -40.17
CA TRP A 505 -34.84 -15.83 -39.93
C TRP A 505 -34.55 -15.60 -38.45
N LEU A 506 -33.38 -15.03 -38.17
CA LEU A 506 -33.01 -14.51 -36.87
C LEU A 506 -32.68 -13.01 -36.98
N ASP A 507 -33.23 -12.23 -36.07
CA ASP A 507 -32.92 -10.80 -35.89
C ASP A 507 -32.33 -10.57 -34.50
N ILE A 508 -31.09 -10.07 -34.43
CA ILE A 508 -30.44 -9.70 -33.18
C ILE A 508 -30.57 -8.19 -32.95
N GLN A 509 -31.21 -7.86 -31.83
CA GLN A 509 -31.45 -6.50 -31.36
C GLN A 509 -30.64 -6.19 -30.10
N LEU A 510 -29.83 -5.14 -30.19
CA LEU A 510 -29.11 -4.60 -29.04
C LEU A 510 -29.91 -3.47 -28.41
N ARG A 511 -29.83 -3.34 -27.08
CA ARG A 511 -30.53 -2.32 -26.31
C ARG A 511 -29.66 -1.78 -25.19
N TRP A 512 -29.92 -0.55 -24.77
CA TRP A 512 -29.38 0.01 -23.53
C TRP A 512 -30.54 0.43 -22.63
N GLY A 513 -30.88 -0.41 -21.64
CA GLY A 513 -32.00 -0.18 -20.73
C GLY A 513 -31.75 0.89 -19.66
N ASP A 514 -32.83 1.32 -19.03
CA ASP A 514 -32.83 2.22 -17.87
C ASP A 514 -33.62 1.60 -16.70
N TYR A 515 -33.66 2.26 -15.53
CA TYR A 515 -34.33 1.71 -14.36
C TYR A 515 -35.85 1.50 -14.57
N ASP A 516 -36.51 2.33 -15.38
CA ASP A 516 -37.94 2.21 -15.67
C ASP A 516 -38.24 1.03 -16.61
N SER A 517 -37.35 0.80 -17.56
CA SER A 517 -37.53 -0.09 -18.70
C SER A 517 -36.23 -0.85 -18.94
N HIS A 518 -36.06 -1.99 -18.26
CA HIS A 518 -34.98 -2.96 -18.49
C HIS A 518 -35.49 -4.41 -18.57
N ASP A 519 -36.81 -4.58 -18.64
CA ASP A 519 -37.45 -5.87 -18.90
C ASP A 519 -37.30 -6.25 -20.38
N VAL A 520 -36.34 -7.14 -20.65
CA VAL A 520 -35.97 -7.56 -22.00
C VAL A 520 -36.99 -8.51 -22.64
N GLU A 521 -37.75 -9.28 -21.84
CA GLU A 521 -38.81 -10.16 -22.36
C GLU A 521 -39.94 -9.34 -22.97
N ARG A 522 -40.40 -8.32 -22.23
CA ARG A 522 -41.41 -7.39 -22.73
C ARG A 522 -40.93 -6.64 -23.97
N TYR A 523 -39.65 -6.24 -23.99
CA TYR A 523 -39.05 -5.55 -25.13
C TYR A 523 -38.97 -6.44 -26.38
N ALA A 524 -38.47 -7.68 -26.25
CA ALA A 524 -38.36 -8.62 -27.36
C ALA A 524 -39.73 -8.89 -28.00
N ARG A 525 -40.75 -9.14 -27.18
CA ARG A 525 -42.12 -9.35 -27.65
C ARG A 525 -42.68 -8.14 -28.36
N ALA A 526 -42.54 -6.95 -27.78
CA ALA A 526 -43.05 -5.71 -28.38
C ALA A 526 -42.39 -5.47 -29.75
N LYS A 527 -41.06 -5.56 -29.83
CA LYS A 527 -40.33 -5.32 -31.09
C LYS A 527 -40.59 -6.37 -32.16
N PHE A 528 -40.74 -7.64 -31.79
CA PHE A 528 -41.09 -8.68 -32.75
C PHE A 528 -42.46 -8.39 -33.38
N LEU A 529 -43.47 -8.07 -32.57
CA LEU A 529 -44.81 -7.75 -33.06
C LEU A 529 -44.82 -6.46 -33.88
N ASP A 530 -44.11 -5.42 -33.43
CA ASP A 530 -43.98 -4.16 -34.18
C ASP A 530 -43.34 -4.40 -35.55
N TYR A 531 -42.18 -5.08 -35.61
CA TYR A 531 -41.44 -5.25 -36.87
C TYR A 531 -42.05 -6.27 -37.82
N THR A 532 -42.79 -7.26 -37.34
CA THR A 532 -43.45 -8.24 -38.23
C THR A 532 -44.78 -7.75 -38.78
N THR A 533 -45.39 -6.74 -38.15
CA THR A 533 -46.63 -6.11 -38.63
C THR A 533 -46.39 -4.81 -39.40
N ASP A 534 -45.26 -4.13 -39.17
CA ASP A 534 -44.87 -2.89 -39.87
C ASP A 534 -44.31 -3.16 -41.27
N ASN A 535 -44.86 -2.48 -42.28
CA ASN A 535 -44.43 -2.60 -43.67
C ASN A 535 -43.04 -2.01 -43.95
N MET A 536 -42.48 -1.24 -43.01
CA MET A 536 -41.13 -0.65 -43.14
C MET A 536 -40.00 -1.66 -42.86
N SER A 537 -40.28 -2.74 -42.15
CA SER A 537 -39.33 -3.84 -41.88
C SER A 537 -39.63 -5.00 -42.81
N ILE A 538 -38.61 -5.53 -43.48
CA ILE A 538 -38.77 -6.60 -44.47
C ILE A 538 -38.05 -7.85 -43.96
N TYR A 539 -38.80 -8.92 -43.76
CA TYR A 539 -38.27 -10.23 -43.43
C TYR A 539 -38.51 -11.23 -44.57
N PRO A 540 -37.57 -12.15 -44.84
CA PRO A 540 -37.69 -13.10 -45.96
C PRO A 540 -38.78 -14.17 -45.80
N SER A 541 -39.33 -14.36 -44.60
CA SER A 541 -40.43 -15.27 -44.30
C SER A 541 -41.23 -14.77 -43.08
N PRO A 542 -42.48 -15.22 -42.86
CA PRO A 542 -43.27 -14.84 -41.69
C PRO A 542 -42.83 -15.53 -40.39
N THR A 543 -41.96 -16.55 -40.49
CA THR A 543 -41.49 -17.36 -39.35
C THR A 543 -40.04 -17.03 -39.01
N GLY A 544 -39.80 -16.60 -37.77
CA GLY A 544 -38.45 -16.34 -37.28
C GLY A 544 -38.44 -15.98 -35.80
N VAL A 545 -37.27 -15.58 -35.31
CA VAL A 545 -37.07 -15.19 -33.91
C VAL A 545 -36.29 -13.89 -33.80
N LEU A 546 -36.74 -13.04 -32.88
CA LEU A 546 -36.01 -11.84 -32.48
C LEU A 546 -35.33 -12.10 -31.14
N ILE A 547 -34.01 -11.93 -31.10
CA ILE A 547 -33.18 -12.04 -29.89
C ILE A 547 -32.84 -10.62 -29.43
N ALA A 548 -33.29 -10.25 -28.23
CA ALA A 548 -33.00 -8.96 -27.64
C ALA A 548 -31.95 -9.09 -26.53
N ILE A 549 -30.97 -8.18 -26.53
CA ILE A 549 -29.91 -8.13 -25.53
C ILE A 549 -29.81 -6.72 -24.94
N ASP A 550 -29.98 -6.62 -23.62
CA ASP A 550 -29.77 -5.39 -22.86
C ASP A 550 -28.31 -5.28 -22.40
N LEU A 551 -27.57 -4.37 -23.02
CA LEU A 551 -26.16 -4.12 -22.75
C LEU A 551 -25.91 -3.42 -21.39
N ALA A 552 -26.90 -2.70 -20.86
CA ALA A 552 -26.76 -1.99 -19.58
C ALA A 552 -26.94 -2.94 -18.39
N TYR A 553 -27.83 -3.94 -18.54
CA TYR A 553 -28.18 -4.90 -17.49
C TYR A 553 -27.62 -6.32 -17.74
N ASN A 554 -26.93 -6.56 -18.88
CA ASN A 554 -26.49 -7.89 -19.33
C ASN A 554 -27.62 -8.94 -19.33
N LEU A 555 -28.85 -8.52 -19.66
CA LEU A 555 -30.02 -9.39 -19.78
C LEU A 555 -30.24 -9.76 -21.24
N TYR A 556 -30.77 -10.95 -21.49
CA TYR A 556 -31.15 -11.38 -22.83
C TYR A 556 -32.46 -12.15 -22.79
N SER A 557 -33.22 -12.06 -23.87
CA SER A 557 -34.39 -12.90 -24.10
C SER A 557 -34.65 -13.00 -25.61
N ALA A 558 -35.52 -13.92 -26.00
CA ALA A 558 -35.94 -14.06 -27.38
C ALA A 558 -37.45 -14.29 -27.44
N TYR A 559 -38.07 -13.76 -28.50
CA TYR A 559 -39.47 -13.95 -28.79
C TYR A 559 -39.66 -14.21 -30.28
N GLY A 560 -40.45 -15.22 -30.60
CA GLY A 560 -40.71 -15.59 -31.99
C GLY A 560 -41.18 -17.03 -32.11
N ASN A 561 -41.21 -17.51 -33.34
CA ASN A 561 -41.63 -18.86 -33.68
C ASN A 561 -40.51 -19.87 -33.39
N TRP A 562 -40.84 -21.10 -32.97
CA TRP A 562 -39.85 -22.13 -32.66
C TRP A 562 -40.13 -23.41 -33.46
N PHE A 563 -39.09 -24.01 -34.01
CA PHE A 563 -39.15 -25.38 -34.54
C PHE A 563 -38.44 -26.34 -33.55
N PRO A 564 -38.68 -27.66 -33.63
CA PRO A 564 -38.07 -28.63 -32.71
C PRO A 564 -36.55 -28.49 -32.61
N GLY A 565 -36.01 -28.51 -31.39
CA GLY A 565 -34.56 -28.36 -31.13
C GLY A 565 -34.03 -26.92 -31.09
N MET A 566 -34.70 -25.96 -31.74
CA MET A 566 -34.24 -24.56 -31.82
C MET A 566 -34.17 -23.84 -30.47
N LYS A 567 -35.22 -23.98 -29.64
CA LYS A 567 -35.33 -23.26 -28.36
C LYS A 567 -34.25 -23.70 -27.34
N PRO A 568 -34.00 -25.01 -27.12
CA PRO A 568 -32.88 -25.47 -26.30
C PRO A 568 -31.51 -25.00 -26.82
N LEU A 569 -31.31 -25.01 -28.15
CA LEU A 569 -30.04 -24.57 -28.76
C LEU A 569 -29.80 -23.08 -28.50
N ILE A 570 -30.76 -22.20 -28.79
CA ILE A 570 -30.62 -20.76 -28.52
C ILE A 570 -30.38 -20.51 -27.03
N ARG A 571 -31.06 -21.24 -26.13
CA ARG A 571 -30.85 -21.08 -24.69
C ARG A 571 -29.40 -21.37 -24.28
N GLN A 572 -28.83 -22.47 -24.76
CA GLN A 572 -27.44 -22.83 -24.47
C GLN A 572 -26.45 -21.89 -25.15
N ALA A 573 -26.71 -21.56 -26.42
CA ALA A 573 -25.87 -20.66 -27.22
C ALA A 573 -25.79 -19.27 -26.60
N MET A 574 -26.93 -18.66 -26.25
CA MET A 574 -26.97 -17.32 -25.67
C MET A 574 -26.33 -17.27 -24.28
N ALA A 575 -26.52 -18.30 -23.44
CA ALA A 575 -25.83 -18.39 -22.17
C ALA A 575 -24.30 -18.41 -22.36
N LYS A 576 -23.80 -19.14 -23.36
CA LYS A 576 -22.37 -19.21 -23.70
C LYS A 576 -21.85 -17.91 -24.31
N ILE A 577 -22.56 -17.33 -25.28
CA ILE A 577 -22.19 -16.07 -25.96
C ILE A 577 -22.12 -14.93 -24.96
N ILE A 578 -23.15 -14.74 -24.13
CA ILE A 578 -23.14 -13.68 -23.11
C ILE A 578 -21.95 -13.87 -22.16
N LYS A 579 -21.56 -15.09 -21.82
CA LYS A 579 -20.43 -15.34 -20.91
C LYS A 579 -19.06 -15.11 -21.57
N ALA A 580 -18.85 -15.63 -22.78
CA ALA A 580 -17.52 -15.81 -23.37
C ALA A 580 -17.20 -14.87 -24.55
N ASN A 581 -18.16 -14.12 -25.06
CA ASN A 581 -17.94 -13.30 -26.25
C ASN A 581 -16.94 -12.14 -26.00
N PRO A 582 -15.92 -11.97 -26.85
CA PRO A 582 -14.88 -10.93 -26.67
C PRO A 582 -15.41 -9.50 -26.72
N ALA A 583 -16.43 -9.20 -27.54
CA ALA A 583 -16.98 -7.86 -27.64
C ALA A 583 -17.74 -7.46 -26.36
N PHE A 584 -18.45 -8.41 -25.74
CA PHE A 584 -19.04 -8.22 -24.41
C PHE A 584 -17.98 -8.03 -23.33
N TYR A 585 -16.88 -8.78 -23.38
CA TYR A 585 -15.76 -8.59 -22.46
C TYR A 585 -15.19 -7.18 -22.55
N VAL A 586 -14.93 -6.67 -23.77
CA VAL A 586 -14.45 -5.29 -23.99
C VAL A 586 -15.46 -4.26 -23.49
N LEU A 587 -16.76 -4.47 -23.69
CA LEU A 587 -17.79 -3.59 -23.14
C LEU A 587 -17.74 -3.54 -21.62
N ARG A 588 -17.75 -4.71 -20.97
CA ARG A 588 -17.71 -4.84 -19.50
C ARG A 588 -16.47 -4.21 -18.93
N GLU A 589 -15.32 -4.44 -19.54
CA GLU A 589 -14.05 -3.89 -19.09
C GLU A 589 -13.99 -2.37 -19.24
N ARG A 590 -14.56 -1.81 -20.32
CA ARG A 590 -14.69 -0.36 -20.47
C ARG A 590 -15.67 0.25 -19.46
N ILE A 591 -16.76 -0.44 -19.14
CA ILE A 591 -17.69 -0.01 -18.08
C ILE A 591 -16.95 -0.03 -16.73
N ARG A 592 -16.26 -1.13 -16.39
CA ARG A 592 -15.45 -1.26 -15.16
C ARG A 592 -14.40 -0.17 -15.05
N LYS A 593 -13.66 0.14 -16.12
CA LYS A 593 -12.69 1.25 -16.18
C LYS A 593 -13.33 2.63 -16.07
N GLY A 594 -14.48 2.83 -16.72
CA GLY A 594 -15.26 4.08 -16.62
C GLY A 594 -15.77 4.32 -15.21
N LEU A 595 -16.11 3.23 -14.51
CA LEU A 595 -16.46 3.23 -13.10
C LEU A 595 -15.21 3.22 -12.21
N GLN A 596 -14.05 2.74 -12.64
CA GLN A 596 -12.91 2.47 -11.75
C GLN A 596 -13.26 1.45 -10.64
N LEU A 597 -14.03 0.43 -11.01
CA LEU A 597 -14.38 -0.71 -10.16
C LEU A 597 -13.44 -1.87 -10.43
N TYR A 598 -12.89 -2.44 -9.36
CA TYR A 598 -12.03 -3.62 -9.41
C TYR A 598 -12.61 -4.70 -8.50
N SER A 599 -12.43 -5.95 -8.90
CA SER A 599 -12.78 -7.12 -8.09
C SER A 599 -11.55 -7.67 -7.40
N SER A 600 -11.73 -8.16 -6.17
CA SER A 600 -10.74 -9.00 -5.49
C SER A 600 -10.70 -10.42 -6.05
N GLU A 601 -11.73 -10.86 -6.80
CA GLU A 601 -11.74 -12.16 -7.46
C GLU A 601 -10.99 -12.14 -8.80
N PRO A 602 -10.25 -13.20 -9.15
CA PRO A 602 -9.39 -13.20 -10.31
C PRO A 602 -10.18 -13.31 -11.62
N THR A 603 -10.09 -12.27 -12.47
CA THR A 603 -9.91 -12.49 -13.92
C THR A 603 -8.77 -13.48 -14.12
N GLU A 604 -8.73 -14.23 -15.23
CA GLU A 604 -7.70 -15.25 -15.51
C GLU A 604 -6.38 -14.97 -14.78
N PRO A 605 -5.95 -15.87 -13.88
CA PRO A 605 -4.94 -15.54 -12.90
C PRO A 605 -3.70 -15.08 -13.64
N TYR A 606 -3.23 -13.88 -13.31
CA TYR A 606 -1.98 -13.37 -13.84
C TYR A 606 -0.86 -14.38 -13.64
N LEU A 607 0.19 -14.27 -14.43
CA LEU A 607 1.36 -15.09 -14.19
C LEU A 607 1.95 -14.69 -12.82
N THR A 608 1.90 -15.64 -11.88
CA THR A 608 2.44 -15.58 -10.52
C THR A 608 3.43 -16.73 -10.31
N SER A 609 4.03 -16.83 -9.13
CA SER A 609 4.95 -17.93 -8.83
C SER A 609 4.23 -19.28 -8.67
N GLN A 610 2.91 -19.29 -8.49
CA GLN A 610 2.12 -20.50 -8.30
C GLN A 610 1.79 -21.19 -9.63
N ASN A 611 1.45 -20.43 -10.68
CA ASN A 611 1.14 -20.94 -12.01
C ASN A 611 2.33 -20.88 -12.99
N TYR A 612 3.54 -20.60 -12.48
CA TYR A 612 4.76 -20.49 -13.26
C TYR A 612 5.08 -21.72 -14.13
N GLY A 613 4.63 -22.92 -13.71
CA GLY A 613 4.81 -24.15 -14.47
C GLY A 613 4.04 -24.21 -15.80
N GLU A 614 2.96 -23.43 -15.95
CA GLU A 614 2.14 -23.39 -17.18
C GLU A 614 2.95 -22.94 -18.41
N LEU A 615 4.02 -22.16 -18.19
CA LEU A 615 4.92 -21.62 -19.22
C LEU A 615 5.60 -22.70 -20.08
N PHE A 616 5.75 -23.92 -19.54
CA PHE A 616 6.50 -25.00 -20.18
C PHE A 616 5.59 -26.12 -20.70
N SER A 617 4.30 -25.83 -20.86
CA SER A 617 3.36 -26.74 -21.50
C SER A 617 3.62 -26.89 -23.00
N ASN A 618 2.89 -27.81 -23.64
CA ASN A 618 2.94 -27.98 -25.10
C ASN A 618 2.34 -26.77 -25.86
N GLN A 619 1.69 -25.82 -25.17
CA GLN A 619 1.20 -24.60 -25.78
C GLN A 619 2.35 -23.65 -26.15
N ILE A 620 2.21 -22.93 -27.26
CA ILE A 620 3.14 -21.87 -27.64
C ILE A 620 2.77 -20.62 -26.84
N ILE A 621 3.68 -20.18 -25.99
CA ILE A 621 3.51 -19.03 -25.09
C ILE A 621 4.57 -18.00 -25.41
N TRP A 622 4.19 -16.72 -25.52
CA TRP A 622 5.13 -15.62 -25.73
C TRP A 622 5.08 -14.61 -24.60
N PHE A 623 6.26 -14.17 -24.14
CA PHE A 623 6.40 -12.95 -23.36
C PHE A 623 6.55 -11.75 -24.28
N VAL A 624 5.85 -10.66 -23.98
CA VAL A 624 6.03 -9.37 -24.66
C VAL A 624 6.44 -8.32 -23.63
N ASP A 625 7.64 -7.77 -23.81
CA ASP A 625 8.15 -6.66 -23.01
C ASP A 625 8.33 -5.39 -23.88
N ASP A 626 7.61 -4.34 -23.51
CA ASP A 626 7.62 -3.04 -24.20
C ASP A 626 8.52 -2.01 -23.47
N THR A 627 9.30 -2.43 -22.46
CA THR A 627 10.10 -1.53 -21.63
C THR A 627 11.13 -0.71 -22.42
N ASN A 628 11.78 -1.34 -23.40
CA ASN A 628 12.83 -0.72 -24.20
C ASN A 628 12.36 -0.21 -25.58
N VAL A 629 11.04 -0.08 -25.81
CA VAL A 629 10.50 0.36 -27.11
C VAL A 629 10.68 1.85 -27.35
N TYR A 630 10.30 2.69 -26.38
CA TYR A 630 10.47 4.14 -26.47
C TYR A 630 11.50 4.61 -25.44
N ARG A 631 12.70 4.91 -25.92
CA ARG A 631 13.85 5.32 -25.11
C ARG A 631 14.27 6.73 -25.47
N VAL A 632 14.70 7.49 -24.47
CA VAL A 632 15.12 8.89 -24.64
C VAL A 632 16.43 9.17 -23.93
N THR A 633 17.29 9.98 -24.54
CA THR A 633 18.39 10.64 -23.86
C THR A 633 17.94 12.02 -23.40
N ILE A 634 18.25 12.36 -22.15
CA ILE A 634 17.88 13.64 -21.55
C ILE A 634 19.08 14.58 -21.70
N HIS A 635 18.89 15.68 -22.42
CA HIS A 635 19.88 16.74 -22.58
C HIS A 635 19.38 18.01 -21.90
N LYS A 636 20.18 18.57 -21.00
CA LYS A 636 19.91 19.86 -20.37
C LYS A 636 20.33 20.97 -21.34
N THR A 637 19.41 21.83 -21.74
CA THR A 637 19.72 23.02 -22.55
C THR A 637 20.48 24.03 -21.71
N PHE A 638 21.11 24.99 -22.40
CA PHE A 638 21.86 26.08 -21.76
C PHE A 638 21.01 26.89 -20.76
N GLU A 639 19.70 27.00 -21.01
CA GLU A 639 18.70 27.68 -20.15
C GLU A 639 18.29 26.85 -18.92
N GLY A 640 18.81 25.63 -18.80
CA GLY A 640 18.49 24.69 -17.74
C GLY A 640 17.26 23.82 -17.99
N ASN A 641 16.62 23.91 -19.15
CA ASN A 641 15.47 23.07 -19.52
C ASN A 641 15.91 21.65 -19.91
N LEU A 642 15.16 20.64 -19.49
CA LEU A 642 15.43 19.25 -19.88
C LEU A 642 14.72 18.95 -21.21
N THR A 643 15.48 18.73 -22.28
CA THR A 643 14.98 18.26 -23.56
C THR A 643 15.23 16.77 -23.72
N THR A 644 14.33 16.07 -24.40
CA THR A 644 14.44 14.62 -24.61
C THR A 644 14.61 14.33 -26.10
N LYS A 645 15.61 13.52 -26.45
CA LYS A 645 15.84 13.06 -27.82
C LYS A 645 15.57 11.55 -27.87
N PRO A 646 14.68 11.06 -28.75
CA PRO A 646 14.44 9.63 -28.86
C PRO A 646 15.65 8.92 -29.46
N ILE A 647 15.94 7.72 -28.95
CA ILE A 647 16.95 6.80 -29.49
C ILE A 647 16.28 5.50 -29.94
N ASN A 648 17.02 4.65 -30.66
CA ASN A 648 16.52 3.35 -31.07
C ASN A 648 16.08 2.52 -29.86
N GLY A 649 14.94 1.86 -30.04
CA GLY A 649 14.36 0.93 -29.08
C GLY A 649 14.21 -0.46 -29.68
N ALA A 650 13.70 -1.39 -28.88
CA ALA A 650 13.36 -2.73 -29.35
C ALA A 650 12.13 -3.27 -28.59
N ILE A 651 11.31 -4.04 -29.31
CA ILE A 651 10.28 -4.90 -28.74
C ILE A 651 10.94 -6.25 -28.46
N PHE A 652 10.75 -6.76 -27.26
CA PHE A 652 11.25 -8.07 -26.85
C PHE A 652 10.09 -9.06 -26.83
N ILE A 653 10.11 -10.04 -27.75
CA ILE A 653 9.11 -11.12 -27.81
C ILE A 653 9.84 -12.45 -27.62
N PHE A 654 9.50 -13.20 -26.57
CA PHE A 654 10.30 -14.35 -26.15
C PHE A 654 9.46 -15.59 -25.86
N ASN A 655 9.86 -16.74 -26.42
CA ASN A 655 9.27 -18.04 -26.12
C ASN A 655 10.07 -18.74 -25.00
N PRO A 656 9.50 -18.89 -23.78
CA PRO A 656 10.21 -19.45 -22.64
C PRO A 656 10.47 -20.96 -22.77
N ARG A 657 9.76 -21.68 -23.64
CA ARG A 657 9.99 -23.11 -23.85
C ARG A 657 11.18 -23.37 -24.77
N THR A 658 11.23 -22.66 -25.90
CA THR A 658 12.26 -22.90 -26.93
C THR A 658 13.50 -22.03 -26.77
N GLY A 659 13.41 -20.92 -26.03
CA GLY A 659 14.48 -19.93 -25.94
C GLY A 659 14.49 -18.93 -27.12
N GLN A 660 13.56 -19.06 -28.07
CA GLN A 660 13.50 -18.20 -29.24
C GLN A 660 13.10 -16.77 -28.87
N LEU A 661 13.93 -15.82 -29.27
CA LEU A 661 13.74 -14.38 -29.09
C LEU A 661 13.52 -13.73 -30.46
N PHE A 662 12.35 -13.12 -30.65
CA PHE A 662 12.07 -12.20 -31.74
C PHE A 662 12.32 -10.77 -31.24
N LEU A 663 13.47 -10.20 -31.63
CA LEU A 663 13.86 -8.85 -31.27
C LEU A 663 13.53 -7.90 -32.42
N LYS A 664 12.42 -7.16 -32.30
CA LYS A 664 12.04 -6.14 -33.30
C LYS A 664 12.66 -4.81 -32.94
N ILE A 665 13.59 -4.33 -33.76
CA ILE A 665 14.22 -3.02 -33.59
C ILE A 665 13.26 -1.93 -34.08
N ILE A 666 13.04 -0.91 -33.25
CA ILE A 666 12.23 0.26 -33.56
C ILE A 666 13.17 1.45 -33.74
N HIS A 667 13.32 1.87 -35.00
CA HIS A 667 14.18 2.99 -35.37
C HIS A 667 13.54 4.34 -35.01
N THR A 668 14.37 5.36 -34.78
CA THR A 668 13.93 6.72 -34.42
C THR A 668 12.96 7.37 -35.41
N SER A 669 12.96 6.94 -36.69
CA SER A 669 12.05 7.45 -37.73
C SER A 669 10.57 7.22 -37.41
N VAL A 670 10.22 6.19 -36.64
CA VAL A 670 8.83 5.90 -36.23
C VAL A 670 8.25 7.01 -35.35
N TRP A 671 9.11 7.74 -34.63
CA TRP A 671 8.70 8.82 -33.72
C TRP A 671 8.61 10.19 -34.41
N ALA A 672 9.10 10.31 -35.65
CA ALA A 672 9.16 11.58 -36.36
C ALA A 672 7.76 12.12 -36.66
N GLY A 673 7.51 13.39 -36.33
CA GLY A 673 6.23 14.07 -36.58
C GLY A 673 5.06 13.69 -35.66
N GLN A 674 5.26 12.76 -34.72
CA GLN A 674 4.20 12.24 -33.85
C GLN A 674 4.17 12.93 -32.47
N LYS A 675 2.99 12.98 -31.84
CA LYS A 675 2.79 13.49 -30.47
C LYS A 675 2.31 12.37 -29.54
N ARG A 676 2.53 12.53 -28.23
CA ARG A 676 2.19 11.53 -27.19
C ARG A 676 2.87 10.16 -27.41
N LEU A 677 4.18 10.21 -27.62
CA LEU A 677 5.02 9.07 -28.00
C LEU A 677 4.93 7.88 -27.04
N SER A 678 4.78 8.10 -25.74
CA SER A 678 4.63 7.00 -24.76
C SER A 678 3.33 6.20 -24.94
N GLN A 679 2.25 6.82 -25.42
CA GLN A 679 1.03 6.09 -25.78
C GLN A 679 1.24 5.38 -27.11
N LEU A 680 1.78 6.10 -28.12
CA LEU A 680 2.06 5.54 -29.43
C LEU A 680 2.95 4.29 -29.36
N ALA A 681 3.95 4.27 -28.48
CA ALA A 681 4.85 3.13 -28.29
C ALA A 681 4.10 1.82 -27.96
N LYS A 682 3.05 1.90 -27.13
CA LYS A 682 2.25 0.72 -26.73
C LYS A 682 1.40 0.22 -27.91
N TRP A 683 0.76 1.15 -28.62
CA TRP A 683 -0.04 0.83 -29.80
C TRP A 683 0.82 0.27 -30.93
N LYS A 684 1.98 0.86 -31.16
CA LYS A 684 2.93 0.37 -32.16
C LYS A 684 3.48 -1.00 -31.79
N THR A 685 3.74 -1.24 -30.50
CA THR A 685 4.13 -2.58 -30.03
C THR A 685 3.03 -3.61 -30.30
N ALA A 686 1.77 -3.31 -29.98
CA ALA A 686 0.66 -4.22 -30.24
C ALA A 686 0.42 -4.47 -31.74
N GLU A 687 0.60 -3.45 -32.57
CA GLU A 687 0.55 -3.56 -34.03
C GLU A 687 1.63 -4.50 -34.57
N GLU A 688 2.89 -4.32 -34.16
CA GLU A 688 4.01 -5.18 -34.62
C GLU A 688 3.88 -6.62 -34.10
N VAL A 689 3.36 -6.82 -32.88
CA VAL A 689 3.06 -8.16 -32.35
C VAL A 689 1.95 -8.84 -33.17
N ALA A 690 0.86 -8.14 -33.46
CA ALA A 690 -0.22 -8.66 -34.29
C ALA A 690 0.25 -8.96 -35.73
N ALA A 691 1.13 -8.11 -36.29
CA ALA A 691 1.73 -8.33 -37.60
C ALA A 691 2.62 -9.59 -37.61
N LEU A 692 3.40 -9.82 -36.56
CA LEU A 692 4.22 -11.03 -36.42
C LEU A 692 3.34 -12.30 -36.34
N ILE A 693 2.23 -12.26 -35.59
CA ILE A 693 1.30 -13.39 -35.49
C ILE A 693 0.68 -13.70 -36.86
N ARG A 694 0.30 -12.67 -37.62
CA ARG A 694 -0.20 -12.82 -39.00
C ARG A 694 0.83 -13.40 -39.97
N SER A 695 2.13 -13.18 -39.74
CA SER A 695 3.18 -13.75 -40.60
C SER A 695 3.49 -15.22 -40.31
N LEU A 696 3.02 -15.77 -39.18
CA LEU A 696 3.26 -17.15 -38.81
C LEU A 696 2.10 -18.07 -39.26
N PRO A 697 2.40 -19.31 -39.67
CA PRO A 697 1.40 -20.36 -39.85
C PRO A 697 0.59 -20.61 -38.57
N VAL A 698 -0.65 -21.10 -38.70
CA VAL A 698 -1.58 -21.28 -37.57
C VAL A 698 -1.03 -22.25 -36.52
N GLU A 699 -0.18 -23.20 -36.93
CA GLU A 699 0.50 -24.17 -36.06
C GLU A 699 1.55 -23.53 -35.16
N GLU A 700 2.18 -22.43 -35.60
CA GLU A 700 3.22 -21.71 -34.88
C GLU A 700 2.70 -20.49 -34.12
N GLN A 701 1.41 -20.17 -34.27
CA GLN A 701 0.78 -19.05 -33.57
C GLN A 701 0.71 -19.32 -32.06
N PRO A 702 0.98 -18.29 -31.23
CA PRO A 702 0.90 -18.43 -29.79
C PRO A 702 -0.54 -18.68 -29.35
N ARG A 703 -0.75 -19.62 -28.44
CA ARG A 703 -2.03 -19.80 -27.74
C ARG A 703 -2.19 -18.81 -26.59
N GLN A 704 -1.07 -18.32 -26.06
CA GLN A 704 -1.05 -17.37 -24.96
C GLN A 704 0.05 -16.32 -25.13
N ILE A 705 -0.29 -15.06 -24.83
CA ILE A 705 0.64 -13.93 -24.79
C ILE A 705 0.64 -13.34 -23.39
N ILE A 706 1.81 -13.29 -22.77
CA ILE A 706 2.01 -12.75 -21.43
C ILE A 706 2.71 -11.41 -21.53
N VAL A 707 2.07 -10.34 -21.04
CA VAL A 707 2.67 -9.00 -21.02
C VAL A 707 3.32 -8.71 -19.68
N THR A 708 4.54 -8.14 -19.72
CA THR A 708 5.25 -7.69 -18.51
C THR A 708 4.61 -6.47 -17.87
N ARG A 709 4.02 -5.58 -18.68
CA ARG A 709 3.40 -4.33 -18.20
C ARG A 709 1.90 -4.32 -18.49
N LYS A 710 1.08 -4.11 -17.45
CA LYS A 710 -0.40 -4.08 -17.56
C LYS A 710 -0.92 -3.10 -18.61
N ALA A 711 -0.19 -2.02 -18.90
CA ALA A 711 -0.60 -1.03 -19.89
C ALA A 711 -0.58 -1.52 -21.36
N MET A 712 -0.02 -2.71 -21.61
CA MET A 712 -0.03 -3.38 -22.92
C MET A 712 -1.25 -4.27 -23.14
N LEU A 713 -2.03 -4.58 -22.11
CA LEU A 713 -3.24 -5.41 -22.23
C LEU A 713 -4.23 -4.77 -23.20
N ASP A 714 -4.66 -3.52 -22.95
CA ASP A 714 -5.67 -2.86 -23.78
C ASP A 714 -5.31 -2.77 -25.27
N PRO A 715 -4.08 -2.33 -25.66
CA PRO A 715 -3.74 -2.28 -27.08
C PRO A 715 -3.71 -3.67 -27.73
N LEU A 716 -3.21 -4.70 -27.05
CA LEU A 716 -3.18 -6.07 -27.59
C LEU A 716 -4.59 -6.66 -27.71
N GLU A 717 -5.46 -6.48 -26.71
CA GLU A 717 -6.86 -6.93 -26.78
C GLU A 717 -7.60 -6.34 -27.98
N VAL A 718 -7.32 -5.07 -28.31
CA VAL A 718 -7.94 -4.40 -29.46
C VAL A 718 -7.37 -4.89 -30.79
N HIS A 719 -6.05 -5.10 -30.88
CA HIS A 719 -5.38 -5.52 -32.11
C HIS A 719 -5.51 -7.02 -32.40
N LEU A 720 -5.81 -7.84 -31.39
CA LEU A 720 -5.97 -9.29 -31.51
C LEU A 720 -7.43 -9.77 -31.53
N LEU A 721 -8.40 -8.87 -31.79
CA LEU A 721 -9.82 -9.25 -31.96
C LEU A 721 -10.03 -10.28 -33.08
N ASP A 722 -9.16 -10.27 -34.10
CA ASP A 722 -9.18 -11.23 -35.21
C ASP A 722 -8.73 -12.65 -34.76
N PHE A 723 -8.11 -12.78 -33.58
CA PHE A 723 -7.55 -14.01 -33.02
C PHE A 723 -8.19 -14.36 -31.67
N PRO A 724 -9.47 -14.75 -31.63
CA PRO A 724 -10.20 -14.99 -30.38
C PRO A 724 -9.64 -16.14 -29.52
N ASN A 725 -8.83 -17.02 -30.14
CA ASN A 725 -8.22 -18.17 -29.48
C ASN A 725 -6.92 -17.85 -28.74
N ILE A 726 -6.39 -16.63 -28.85
CA ILE A 726 -5.15 -16.21 -28.20
C ILE A 726 -5.47 -15.55 -26.87
N VAL A 727 -5.02 -16.17 -25.79
CA VAL A 727 -5.21 -15.67 -24.43
C VAL A 727 -4.19 -14.57 -24.12
N ILE A 728 -4.64 -13.41 -23.67
CA ILE A 728 -3.76 -12.29 -23.27
C ILE A 728 -3.76 -12.20 -21.74
N LYS A 729 -2.61 -12.49 -21.13
CA LYS A 729 -2.46 -12.54 -19.66
C LYS A 729 -1.45 -11.49 -19.18
N GLY A 730 -1.74 -10.86 -18.04
CA GLY A 730 -0.78 -9.99 -17.35
C GLY A 730 0.18 -10.80 -16.48
N SER A 731 1.37 -10.27 -16.19
CA SER A 731 2.26 -10.83 -15.18
C SER A 731 2.29 -9.96 -13.93
N GLU A 732 2.24 -10.59 -12.75
CA GLU A 732 2.61 -9.94 -11.48
C GLU A 732 4.11 -10.03 -11.20
N LEU A 733 4.78 -10.99 -11.85
CA LEU A 733 6.22 -11.13 -11.78
C LEU A 733 6.89 -9.99 -12.53
N MET A 734 7.70 -9.19 -11.83
CA MET A 734 8.50 -8.15 -12.48
C MET A 734 9.73 -8.78 -13.13
N LEU A 735 9.55 -9.45 -14.27
CA LEU A 735 10.64 -10.15 -14.97
C LEU A 735 11.69 -9.14 -15.50
N PRO A 736 13.00 -9.43 -15.40
CA PRO A 736 14.06 -8.46 -15.67
C PRO A 736 14.47 -8.39 -17.15
N PHE A 737 13.54 -8.59 -18.09
CA PHE A 737 13.87 -8.61 -19.53
C PHE A 737 14.46 -7.29 -20.04
N GLN A 738 14.18 -6.16 -19.39
CA GLN A 738 14.80 -4.88 -19.69
C GLN A 738 16.35 -4.91 -19.58
N ALA A 739 16.91 -5.82 -18.78
CA ALA A 739 18.35 -5.95 -18.59
C ALA A 739 19.07 -6.49 -19.84
N ILE A 740 18.35 -6.97 -20.85
CA ILE A 740 18.94 -7.45 -22.10
C ILE A 740 19.78 -6.37 -22.81
N MET A 741 19.42 -5.10 -22.64
CA MET A 741 20.18 -3.97 -23.17
C MET A 741 21.57 -3.82 -22.55
N LYS A 742 21.81 -4.39 -21.37
CA LYS A 742 23.12 -4.36 -20.68
C LYS A 742 24.07 -5.43 -21.22
N VAL A 743 23.57 -6.37 -22.03
CA VAL A 743 24.38 -7.33 -22.77
C VAL A 743 24.87 -6.65 -24.04
N GLU A 744 26.18 -6.58 -24.21
CA GLU A 744 26.85 -5.79 -25.25
C GLU A 744 26.41 -6.17 -26.67
N LYS A 745 26.25 -7.47 -26.95
CA LYS A 745 25.79 -7.98 -28.26
C LYS A 745 24.44 -7.38 -28.70
N PHE A 746 23.48 -7.25 -27.78
CA PHE A 746 22.17 -6.65 -28.07
C PHE A 746 22.20 -5.12 -28.03
N GLY A 747 22.92 -4.55 -27.06
CA GLY A 747 23.06 -3.09 -26.91
C GLY A 747 23.63 -2.44 -28.17
N ASP A 748 24.72 -3.01 -28.71
CA ASP A 748 25.37 -2.49 -29.90
C ASP A 748 24.53 -2.68 -31.17
N LEU A 749 23.86 -3.82 -31.31
CA LEU A 749 23.00 -4.11 -32.46
C LEU A 749 21.85 -3.10 -32.59
N ILE A 750 21.18 -2.79 -31.47
CA ILE A 750 20.05 -1.86 -31.45
C ILE A 750 20.52 -0.43 -31.73
N LEU A 751 21.68 -0.03 -31.20
CA LEU A 751 22.23 1.31 -31.41
C LEU A 751 22.75 1.52 -32.84
N LYS A 752 23.30 0.49 -33.49
CA LYS A 752 23.85 0.57 -34.86
C LYS A 752 22.80 0.44 -35.97
N ALA A 753 21.58 0.00 -35.66
CA ALA A 753 20.53 -0.21 -36.66
C ALA A 753 20.08 1.10 -37.32
N THR A 754 20.02 1.11 -38.65
CA THR A 754 19.59 2.25 -39.48
C THR A 754 18.12 2.19 -39.91
N GLU A 755 17.49 1.03 -39.81
CA GLU A 755 16.09 0.79 -40.19
C GLU A 755 15.37 -0.17 -39.21
N PRO A 756 14.03 -0.19 -39.18
CA PRO A 756 13.27 -1.15 -38.38
C PRO A 756 13.38 -2.57 -38.95
N GLN A 757 14.04 -3.48 -38.23
CA GLN A 757 14.24 -4.86 -38.64
C GLN A 757 13.89 -5.85 -37.53
N MET A 758 13.52 -7.07 -37.91
CA MET A 758 13.29 -8.19 -36.98
C MET A 758 14.52 -9.08 -36.95
N VAL A 759 15.06 -9.37 -35.77
CA VAL A 759 16.23 -10.24 -35.61
C VAL A 759 15.89 -11.41 -34.69
N LEU A 760 16.25 -12.62 -35.13
CA LEU A 760 16.00 -13.85 -34.39
C LEU A 760 17.24 -14.25 -33.57
N PHE A 761 17.03 -14.59 -32.30
CA PHE A 761 18.06 -15.15 -31.43
C PHE A 761 17.52 -16.35 -30.64
N ASN A 762 18.43 -17.14 -30.07
CA ASN A 762 18.09 -18.14 -29.06
C ASN A 762 18.79 -17.77 -27.74
N LEU A 763 18.03 -17.41 -26.70
CA LEU A 763 18.58 -17.02 -25.40
C LEU A 763 19.16 -18.20 -24.60
N TYR A 764 18.85 -19.43 -24.98
CA TYR A 764 19.38 -20.63 -24.32
C TYR A 764 20.63 -21.18 -24.99
N ASP A 765 21.09 -20.59 -26.10
CA ASP A 765 22.20 -21.10 -26.89
C ASP A 765 22.00 -22.60 -27.18
N ASP A 766 22.78 -23.49 -26.56
CA ASP A 766 22.71 -24.94 -26.69
C ASP A 766 22.28 -25.69 -25.40
N TRP A 767 21.87 -24.97 -24.36
CA TRP A 767 21.55 -25.55 -23.04
C TRP A 767 20.44 -26.60 -23.06
N LEU A 768 19.51 -26.53 -24.01
CA LEU A 768 18.42 -27.51 -24.13
C LEU A 768 18.91 -28.94 -24.47
N LYS A 769 20.19 -29.11 -24.80
CA LYS A 769 20.82 -30.43 -24.95
C LYS A 769 21.08 -31.11 -23.60
N THR A 770 21.44 -30.35 -22.57
CA THR A 770 21.84 -30.87 -21.25
C THR A 770 20.80 -30.64 -20.16
N ILE A 771 20.00 -29.56 -20.25
CA ILE A 771 19.01 -29.19 -19.24
C ILE A 771 17.62 -28.96 -19.82
N SER A 772 16.59 -29.06 -18.96
CA SER A 772 15.20 -28.80 -19.33
C SER A 772 14.94 -27.32 -19.64
N SER A 773 13.88 -27.03 -20.40
CA SER A 773 13.44 -25.64 -20.67
C SER A 773 13.12 -24.85 -19.40
N TYR A 774 12.60 -25.53 -18.37
CA TYR A 774 12.33 -24.93 -17.06
C TYR A 774 13.62 -24.40 -16.40
N THR A 775 14.65 -25.24 -16.39
CA THR A 775 15.96 -24.90 -15.81
C THR A 775 16.66 -23.82 -16.64
N ALA A 776 16.60 -23.93 -17.97
CA ALA A 776 17.19 -22.96 -18.89
C ALA A 776 16.55 -21.57 -18.73
N PHE A 777 15.22 -21.50 -18.63
CA PHE A 777 14.51 -20.25 -18.35
C PHE A 777 14.92 -19.66 -16.99
N SER A 778 14.98 -20.50 -15.94
CA SER A 778 15.39 -20.07 -14.61
C SER A 778 16.81 -19.50 -14.60
N ARG A 779 17.74 -20.12 -15.33
CA ARG A 779 19.11 -19.61 -15.53
C ARG A 779 19.12 -18.24 -16.20
N VAL A 780 18.36 -18.03 -17.28
CA VAL A 780 18.23 -16.72 -17.94
C VAL A 780 17.69 -15.67 -16.98
N ILE A 781 16.63 -15.98 -16.22
CA ILE A 781 16.06 -15.04 -15.25
C ILE A 781 17.08 -14.68 -14.17
N LEU A 782 17.85 -15.64 -13.67
CA LEU A 782 18.88 -15.41 -12.66
C LEU A 782 19.99 -14.48 -13.18
N ILE A 783 20.48 -14.72 -14.40
CA ILE A 783 21.49 -13.87 -15.04
C ILE A 783 20.95 -12.47 -15.29
N MET A 784 19.75 -12.35 -15.88
CA MET A 784 19.13 -11.06 -16.16
C MET A 784 18.82 -10.28 -14.89
N ARG A 785 18.45 -10.97 -13.79
CA ARG A 785 18.25 -10.34 -12.47
C ARG A 785 19.55 -9.86 -11.87
N GLY A 786 20.62 -10.65 -11.95
CA GLY A 786 21.97 -10.23 -11.57
C GLY A 786 22.40 -8.97 -12.33
N MET A 787 22.25 -8.99 -13.66
CA MET A 787 22.54 -7.84 -14.53
C MET A 787 21.69 -6.61 -14.19
N HIS A 788 20.45 -6.81 -13.75
CA HIS A 788 19.58 -5.72 -13.32
C HIS A 788 20.11 -5.06 -12.03
N ILE A 789 20.48 -5.85 -11.01
CA ILE A 789 20.91 -5.39 -9.68
C ILE A 789 22.35 -4.84 -9.70
N ASN A 790 23.31 -5.65 -10.16
CA ASN A 790 24.72 -5.28 -10.21
C ASN A 790 25.35 -5.82 -11.49
N PRO A 791 25.36 -5.03 -12.59
CA PRO A 791 25.88 -5.48 -13.86
C PRO A 791 27.38 -5.80 -13.81
N ASP A 792 28.16 -5.02 -13.07
CA ASP A 792 29.62 -5.16 -13.03
C ASP A 792 30.02 -6.46 -12.33
N LYS A 793 29.46 -6.72 -11.14
CA LYS A 793 29.71 -7.96 -10.40
C LYS A 793 29.18 -9.19 -11.15
N THR A 794 28.04 -9.08 -11.83
CA THR A 794 27.49 -10.18 -12.64
C THR A 794 28.40 -10.52 -13.82
N LYS A 795 28.96 -9.51 -14.52
CA LYS A 795 29.92 -9.74 -15.61
C LYS A 795 31.19 -10.44 -15.12
N VAL A 796 31.70 -10.05 -13.94
CA VAL A 796 32.86 -10.71 -13.31
C VAL A 796 32.54 -12.17 -12.95
N ILE A 797 31.34 -12.44 -12.41
CA ILE A 797 30.91 -13.82 -12.10
C ILE A 797 30.79 -14.67 -13.38
N LEU A 798 30.28 -14.11 -14.47
CA LEU A 798 30.12 -14.84 -15.75
C LEU A 798 31.46 -15.07 -16.47
N LYS A 799 32.43 -14.17 -16.31
CA LYS A 799 33.76 -14.26 -16.95
C LYS A 799 34.86 -13.96 -15.92
N PRO A 800 35.14 -14.90 -14.99
CA PRO A 800 36.15 -14.69 -13.96
C PRO A 800 37.58 -14.73 -14.51
N ASP A 801 37.82 -15.57 -15.52
CA ASP A 801 39.13 -15.82 -16.10
C ASP A 801 39.11 -15.68 -17.64
N LYS A 802 40.27 -15.32 -18.22
CA LYS A 802 40.45 -15.17 -19.68
C LYS A 802 40.22 -16.47 -20.46
N THR A 803 40.28 -17.61 -19.80
CA THR A 803 40.04 -18.95 -20.38
C THR A 803 38.56 -19.19 -20.72
N THR A 804 37.63 -18.43 -20.13
CA THR A 804 36.19 -18.54 -20.41
C THR A 804 35.80 -17.77 -21.67
N VAL A 805 35.63 -18.49 -22.79
CA VAL A 805 35.29 -17.91 -24.11
C VAL A 805 33.79 -17.98 -24.37
N THR A 806 33.26 -16.95 -25.03
CA THR A 806 31.89 -16.94 -25.58
C THR A 806 32.00 -17.18 -27.08
N GLU A 807 31.31 -18.18 -27.61
CA GLU A 807 31.31 -18.44 -29.05
C GLU A 807 30.62 -17.30 -29.83
N PRO A 808 31.03 -17.01 -31.08
CA PRO A 808 30.49 -15.88 -31.85
C PRO A 808 28.97 -15.94 -32.05
N HIS A 809 28.42 -17.15 -32.22
CA HIS A 809 26.99 -17.36 -32.41
C HIS A 809 26.23 -17.45 -31.09
N HIS A 810 26.90 -17.77 -29.97
CA HIS A 810 26.32 -17.80 -28.63
C HIS A 810 26.22 -16.40 -27.99
N ILE A 811 25.42 -16.30 -26.94
CA ILE A 811 25.24 -15.10 -26.14
C ILE A 811 26.00 -15.23 -24.82
N TRP A 812 25.96 -16.42 -24.21
CA TRP A 812 26.56 -16.69 -22.90
C TRP A 812 27.90 -17.43 -23.03
N PRO A 813 28.79 -17.35 -22.01
CA PRO A 813 30.03 -18.12 -21.99
C PRO A 813 29.77 -19.63 -22.08
N SER A 814 30.60 -20.34 -22.83
CA SER A 814 30.53 -21.81 -22.92
C SER A 814 31.17 -22.41 -21.65
N LEU A 815 30.34 -22.88 -20.71
CA LEU A 815 30.75 -23.47 -19.44
C LEU A 815 30.23 -24.90 -19.31
N SER A 816 30.92 -25.72 -18.49
CA SER A 816 30.44 -27.05 -18.10
C SER A 816 29.22 -26.95 -17.17
N ASP A 817 28.43 -28.02 -17.06
CA ASP A 817 27.26 -28.04 -16.17
C ASP A 817 27.65 -27.84 -14.69
N GLU A 818 28.83 -28.34 -14.26
CA GLU A 818 29.35 -28.12 -12.90
C GLU A 818 29.72 -26.65 -12.63
N ASP A 819 30.33 -25.99 -13.61
CA ASP A 819 30.70 -24.58 -13.49
C ASP A 819 29.47 -23.68 -13.55
N TRP A 820 28.46 -24.05 -14.34
CA TRP A 820 27.16 -23.38 -14.32
C TRP A 820 26.51 -23.43 -12.94
N ILE A 821 26.59 -24.54 -12.21
CA ILE A 821 26.06 -24.63 -10.84
C ILE A 821 26.77 -23.63 -9.91
N LYS A 822 28.11 -23.52 -10.01
CA LYS A 822 28.89 -22.55 -9.20
C LYS A 822 28.48 -21.11 -9.51
N VAL A 823 28.35 -20.79 -10.79
CA VAL A 823 27.91 -19.46 -11.27
C VAL A 823 26.49 -19.15 -10.81
N GLU A 824 25.56 -20.10 -10.92
CA GLU A 824 24.17 -19.94 -10.48
C GLU A 824 24.08 -19.70 -8.97
N LEU A 825 24.82 -20.45 -8.16
CA LEU A 825 24.88 -20.22 -6.71
C LEU A 825 25.44 -18.83 -6.38
N ALA A 826 26.52 -18.40 -7.04
CA ALA A 826 27.10 -17.08 -6.84
C ALA A 826 26.12 -15.94 -7.22
N LEU A 827 25.36 -16.10 -8.31
CA LEU A 827 24.34 -15.14 -8.71
C LEU A 827 23.16 -15.10 -7.74
N LYS A 828 22.68 -16.27 -7.31
CA LYS A 828 21.61 -16.41 -6.32
C LYS A 828 21.99 -15.72 -5.00
N ASP A 829 23.18 -16.01 -4.48
CA ASP A 829 23.65 -15.44 -3.22
C ASP A 829 23.83 -13.93 -3.32
N MET A 830 24.32 -13.43 -4.47
CA MET A 830 24.41 -11.99 -4.73
C MET A 830 23.03 -11.31 -4.74
N ILE A 831 22.03 -11.91 -5.38
CA ILE A 831 20.65 -11.38 -5.44
C ILE A 831 20.02 -11.39 -4.04
N LEU A 832 20.14 -12.48 -3.30
CA LEU A 832 19.59 -12.60 -1.95
C LEU A 832 20.30 -11.68 -0.96
N ALA A 833 21.61 -11.51 -1.07
CA ALA A 833 22.36 -10.58 -0.24
C ALA A 833 21.92 -9.12 -0.46
N ASP A 834 21.66 -8.71 -1.71
CA ASP A 834 21.13 -7.38 -2.02
C ASP A 834 19.71 -7.20 -1.45
N TYR A 835 18.84 -8.22 -1.59
CA TYR A 835 17.49 -8.19 -1.01
C TYR A 835 17.50 -8.12 0.52
N GLY A 836 18.27 -8.99 1.17
CA GLY A 836 18.42 -9.04 2.63
C GLY A 836 18.99 -7.72 3.18
N LYS A 837 19.94 -7.10 2.47
CA LYS A 837 20.49 -5.79 2.83
C LYS A 837 19.48 -4.66 2.66
N LYS A 838 18.68 -4.65 1.57
CA LYS A 838 17.68 -3.59 1.34
C LYS A 838 16.49 -3.67 2.30
N ASN A 839 16.08 -4.88 2.69
CA ASN A 839 14.88 -5.11 3.51
C ASN A 839 15.18 -5.47 4.97
N ASN A 840 16.46 -5.52 5.37
CA ASN A 840 16.90 -5.93 6.71
C ASN A 840 16.36 -7.31 7.13
N VAL A 841 16.41 -8.29 6.21
CA VAL A 841 15.95 -9.67 6.44
C VAL A 841 17.13 -10.62 6.41
N ASN A 842 17.21 -11.54 7.36
CA ASN A 842 18.19 -12.62 7.31
C ASN A 842 17.85 -13.57 6.15
N VAL A 843 18.74 -13.69 5.17
CA VAL A 843 18.55 -14.54 3.99
C VAL A 843 18.31 -16.02 4.36
N ALA A 844 18.82 -16.47 5.50
CA ALA A 844 18.62 -17.84 5.99
C ALA A 844 17.22 -18.09 6.57
N SER A 845 16.49 -17.03 6.94
CA SER A 845 15.08 -17.13 7.39
C SER A 845 14.09 -17.17 6.24
N LEU A 846 14.55 -16.94 5.00
CA LEU A 846 13.71 -17.00 3.82
C LEU A 846 13.37 -18.45 3.52
N THR A 847 12.08 -18.71 3.37
CA THR A 847 11.60 -19.98 2.84
C THR A 847 12.00 -20.14 1.37
N GLN A 848 12.03 -21.39 0.89
CA GLN A 848 12.35 -21.67 -0.52
C GLN A 848 11.38 -20.97 -1.49
N SER A 849 10.12 -20.80 -1.09
CA SER A 849 9.11 -20.02 -1.82
C SER A 849 9.47 -18.54 -1.88
N GLU A 850 9.90 -17.92 -0.77
CA GLU A 850 10.28 -16.51 -0.74
C GLU A 850 11.55 -16.26 -1.55
N VAL A 851 12.54 -17.16 -1.48
CA VAL A 851 13.74 -17.10 -2.33
C VAL A 851 13.37 -17.12 -3.81
N ARG A 852 12.46 -18.02 -4.21
CA ARG A 852 11.97 -18.09 -5.58
C ARG A 852 11.26 -16.80 -5.99
N ASP A 853 10.38 -16.29 -5.14
CA ASP A 853 9.58 -15.09 -5.40
C ASP A 853 10.48 -13.83 -5.52
N ILE A 854 11.54 -13.72 -4.73
CA ILE A 854 12.56 -12.65 -4.86
C ILE A 854 13.26 -12.71 -6.22
N ILE A 855 13.70 -13.90 -6.65
CA ILE A 855 14.37 -14.09 -7.93
C ILE A 855 13.41 -13.77 -9.09
N LEU A 856 12.15 -14.17 -8.98
CA LEU A 856 11.10 -13.87 -9.95
C LEU A 856 10.61 -12.40 -9.90
N GLY A 857 11.03 -11.63 -8.89
CA GLY A 857 10.78 -10.19 -8.78
C GLY A 857 9.42 -9.84 -8.22
N MET A 858 8.82 -10.70 -7.38
CA MET A 858 7.64 -10.36 -6.61
C MET A 858 8.00 -9.45 -5.43
N GLU A 859 7.14 -8.48 -5.13
CA GLU A 859 7.27 -7.65 -3.93
C GLU A 859 6.81 -8.45 -2.71
N ILE A 860 7.76 -9.02 -1.97
CA ILE A 860 7.48 -9.72 -0.71
C ILE A 860 7.60 -8.72 0.44
N SER A 861 6.55 -8.63 1.27
CA SER A 861 6.60 -7.96 2.56
C SER A 861 7.61 -8.65 3.47
N ALA A 862 8.53 -7.91 4.07
CA ALA A 862 9.50 -8.47 5.01
C ALA A 862 8.80 -9.37 6.06
N PRO A 863 9.32 -10.57 6.35
CA PRO A 863 8.72 -11.48 7.33
C PRO A 863 8.51 -10.79 8.68
N SER A 864 7.40 -11.07 9.36
CA SER A 864 7.15 -10.50 10.69
C SER A 864 8.19 -10.97 11.71
N ALA A 865 8.61 -10.08 12.62
CA ALA A 865 9.60 -10.38 13.67
C ALA A 865 9.20 -11.59 14.54
N GLN A 866 7.89 -11.85 14.67
CA GLN A 866 7.35 -12.99 15.39
C GLN A 866 7.61 -14.32 14.67
N ARG A 867 7.57 -14.33 13.33
CA ARG A 867 7.88 -15.52 12.51
C ARG A 867 9.37 -15.83 12.52
N GLN A 868 10.21 -14.80 12.58
CA GLN A 868 11.65 -14.95 12.79
C GLN A 868 11.94 -15.60 14.15
N GLN A 869 11.27 -15.14 15.22
CA GLN A 869 11.39 -15.75 16.55
C GLN A 869 10.88 -17.20 16.60
N ILE A 870 9.76 -17.51 15.93
CA ILE A 870 9.23 -18.88 15.88
C ILE A 870 10.16 -19.82 15.11
N ALA A 871 10.73 -19.39 13.99
CA ALA A 871 11.70 -20.19 13.24
C ALA A 871 12.97 -20.46 14.06
N ASP A 872 13.42 -19.48 14.85
CA ASP A 872 14.54 -19.64 15.78
C ASP A 872 14.19 -20.62 16.92
N ILE A 873 12.95 -20.61 17.42
CA ILE A 873 12.43 -21.54 18.45
C ILE A 873 12.24 -22.97 17.89
N GLU A 874 11.74 -23.13 16.66
CA GLU A 874 11.61 -24.44 16.01
C GLU A 874 12.97 -25.07 15.73
N LYS A 875 13.98 -24.26 15.38
CA LYS A 875 15.37 -24.71 15.27
C LYS A 875 15.91 -25.23 16.60
N GLN A 876 15.64 -24.51 17.69
CA GLN A 876 15.98 -24.96 19.05
C GLN A 876 15.25 -26.26 19.44
N THR A 877 14.02 -26.44 18.98
CA THR A 877 13.20 -27.65 19.28
C THR A 877 13.66 -28.88 18.49
N LYS A 878 14.08 -28.70 17.22
CA LYS A 878 14.69 -29.77 16.42
C LYS A 878 16.08 -30.17 16.93
N GLU A 879 16.87 -29.21 17.42
CA GLU A 879 18.16 -29.50 18.06
C GLU A 879 18.01 -30.27 19.38
N GLN A 880 16.87 -30.17 20.07
CA GLN A 880 16.57 -30.93 21.31
C GLN A 880 16.22 -32.41 21.10
N SER A 881 15.84 -32.84 19.89
CA SER A 881 15.38 -34.23 19.63
C SER A 881 16.51 -35.21 19.27
N GLN A 882 17.74 -34.73 19.13
CA GLN A 882 18.94 -35.56 18.97
C GLN A 882 20.04 -35.14 19.92
N VAL A 883 19.95 -35.51 21.21
CA VAL A 883 21.17 -35.56 22.02
C VAL A 883 21.22 -36.75 22.98
N THR A 884 22.18 -37.64 22.74
CA THR A 884 22.75 -38.54 23.75
C THR A 884 23.90 -37.79 24.43
N ALA A 885 23.82 -37.61 25.75
CA ALA A 885 24.80 -36.85 26.54
C ALA A 885 26.14 -37.60 26.61
N THR A 886 27.26 -36.91 26.37
CA THR A 886 28.61 -37.46 26.55
C THR A 886 29.21 -36.85 27.82
N THR A 887 29.65 -37.68 28.77
CA THR A 887 30.29 -37.26 30.01
C THR A 887 31.81 -37.21 29.83
N THR A 888 32.42 -36.05 30.10
CA THR A 888 33.87 -35.88 30.07
C THR A 888 34.39 -35.66 31.49
N ARG A 889 35.43 -36.43 31.86
CA ARG A 889 36.08 -36.43 33.18
C ARG A 889 37.37 -35.61 33.08
N THR A 890 37.51 -34.57 33.89
CA THR A 890 38.74 -33.75 33.95
C THR A 890 39.14 -33.45 35.39
N VAL A 891 40.45 -33.45 35.65
CA VAL A 891 41.05 -33.30 36.99
C VAL A 891 41.73 -31.94 37.10
N ASN A 892 41.50 -31.22 38.20
CA ASN A 892 42.22 -29.97 38.50
C ASN A 892 43.63 -30.27 39.05
N LYS A 893 44.56 -29.30 38.99
CA LYS A 893 45.90 -29.26 39.59
C LYS A 893 46.03 -29.84 41.02
N HIS A 894 44.93 -29.94 41.79
CA HIS A 894 44.89 -30.49 43.15
C HIS A 894 44.39 -31.94 43.26
N GLY A 895 44.07 -32.62 42.15
CA GLY A 895 43.75 -34.05 42.14
C GLY A 895 42.27 -34.41 42.30
N ASP A 896 41.37 -33.45 42.48
CA ASP A 896 39.93 -33.73 42.55
C ASP A 896 39.31 -33.88 41.15
N GLU A 897 38.52 -34.95 40.97
CA GLU A 897 37.84 -35.27 39.73
C GLU A 897 36.55 -34.45 39.54
N ILE A 898 36.46 -33.72 38.43
CA ILE A 898 35.23 -33.05 38.00
C ILE A 898 34.64 -33.83 36.84
N ILE A 899 33.39 -34.29 37.01
CA ILE A 899 32.62 -34.98 35.97
C ILE A 899 31.61 -33.98 35.39
N SER A 900 31.85 -33.51 34.16
CA SER A 900 30.91 -32.64 33.45
C SER A 900 30.17 -33.42 32.37
N ALA A 901 28.84 -33.47 32.45
CA ALA A 901 27.97 -34.05 31.42
C ALA A 901 27.62 -32.98 30.38
N THR A 902 28.02 -33.17 29.12
CA THR A 902 27.72 -32.22 28.03
C THR A 902 26.62 -32.81 27.15
N THR A 903 25.50 -32.10 27.04
CA THR A 903 24.25 -32.57 26.42
C THR A 903 24.01 -31.98 25.03
N SER A 904 25.02 -31.50 24.27
CA SER A 904 24.84 -31.02 22.89
C SER A 904 26.14 -30.84 22.08
N ASN A 905 26.19 -31.36 20.85
CA ASN A 905 27.25 -31.09 19.86
C ASN A 905 27.23 -29.63 19.33
N TYR A 906 26.07 -28.97 19.36
CA TYR A 906 25.92 -27.58 18.93
C TYR A 906 26.50 -26.60 19.96
N GLU A 907 26.43 -26.92 21.25
CA GLU A 907 27.16 -26.15 22.26
C GLU A 907 28.65 -26.28 22.01
N SER A 908 29.18 -27.47 21.68
CA SER A 908 30.60 -27.63 21.33
C SER A 908 31.02 -26.83 20.09
N GLN A 909 30.22 -26.78 19.01
CA GLN A 909 30.51 -25.97 17.81
C GLN A 909 30.25 -24.46 17.98
N THR A 910 29.27 -24.05 18.77
CA THR A 910 28.93 -22.64 19.01
C THR A 910 29.82 -22.03 20.09
N PHE A 911 30.26 -22.81 21.08
CA PHE A 911 31.35 -22.42 21.98
C PHE A 911 32.68 -22.35 21.22
N ALA A 912 32.96 -23.30 20.32
CA ALA A 912 34.16 -23.28 19.47
C ALA A 912 34.17 -22.05 18.53
N SER A 913 33.07 -21.74 17.83
CA SER A 913 32.99 -20.57 16.93
C SER A 913 32.97 -19.21 17.65
N ARG A 914 32.48 -19.15 18.90
CA ARG A 914 32.52 -17.92 19.73
C ARG A 914 33.92 -17.59 20.25
N THR A 915 34.84 -18.55 20.26
CA THR A 915 36.23 -18.40 20.70
C THR A 915 37.25 -18.45 19.54
N GLU A 916 36.84 -18.86 18.33
CA GLU A 916 37.75 -18.98 17.19
C GLU A 916 38.17 -17.62 16.61
N TRP A 917 39.42 -17.23 16.86
CA TRP A 917 39.98 -15.96 16.39
C TRP A 917 40.09 -15.86 14.85
N ARG A 918 40.08 -17.00 14.14
CA ARG A 918 40.25 -17.08 12.68
C ARG A 918 39.07 -16.47 11.92
N ILE A 919 37.85 -16.82 12.29
CA ILE A 919 36.62 -16.28 11.67
C ILE A 919 36.53 -14.76 11.91
N ARG A 920 36.91 -14.32 13.11
CA ARG A 920 36.95 -12.88 13.45
C ARG A 920 38.03 -12.14 12.67
N ALA A 921 39.20 -12.74 12.46
CA ALA A 921 40.26 -12.16 11.64
C ALA A 921 39.82 -11.97 10.19
N ILE A 922 39.14 -12.95 9.57
CA ILE A 922 38.58 -12.82 8.21
C ILE A 922 37.47 -11.76 8.17
N SER A 923 36.66 -11.65 9.22
CA SER A 923 35.60 -10.65 9.28
C SER A 923 36.14 -9.22 9.47
N ALA A 924 37.26 -9.08 10.19
CA ALA A 924 37.91 -7.80 10.43
C ALA A 924 38.51 -7.18 9.16
N THR A 925 38.93 -7.98 8.16
CA THR A 925 39.43 -7.43 6.87
C THR A 925 38.38 -6.62 6.11
N ASN A 926 37.09 -6.90 6.34
CA ASN A 926 35.98 -6.17 5.74
C ASN A 926 35.62 -4.84 6.46
N LEU A 927 36.31 -4.48 7.56
CA LEU A 927 36.02 -3.25 8.31
C LEU A 927 36.21 -1.98 7.47
N HIS A 928 37.10 -2.00 6.47
CA HIS A 928 37.30 -0.87 5.57
C HIS A 928 36.02 -0.50 4.79
N LEU A 929 35.15 -1.46 4.46
CA LEU A 929 33.88 -1.21 3.76
C LEU A 929 32.90 -0.39 4.61
N ARG A 930 32.92 -0.55 5.94
CA ARG A 930 32.03 0.19 6.86
C ARG A 930 32.40 1.66 6.95
N THR A 931 33.62 2.03 6.57
CA THR A 931 34.07 3.44 6.56
C THR A 931 33.44 4.27 5.44
N GLN A 932 32.73 3.65 4.49
CA GLN A 932 31.99 4.36 3.44
C GLN A 932 30.72 5.05 3.97
N HIS A 933 30.15 4.54 5.06
CA HIS A 933 28.92 5.03 5.68
C HIS A 933 29.15 5.33 7.16
N ILE A 934 29.42 6.60 7.49
CA ILE A 934 29.67 7.05 8.85
C ILE A 934 28.55 8.00 9.28
N TYR A 935 27.87 7.66 10.37
CA TYR A 935 26.84 8.46 11.01
C TYR A 935 27.41 9.13 12.26
N VAL A 936 27.07 10.40 12.45
CA VAL A 936 27.44 11.17 13.64
C VAL A 936 26.16 11.57 14.34
N ASN A 937 26.00 11.10 15.57
CA ASN A 937 24.84 11.39 16.41
C ASN A 937 25.19 12.58 17.31
N SER A 938 24.89 13.79 16.84
CA SER A 938 25.10 15.05 17.57
C SER A 938 23.78 15.62 18.07
N ASP A 939 23.80 16.20 19.27
CA ASP A 939 22.70 17.01 19.81
C ASP A 939 22.69 18.42 19.20
N ASP A 940 21.65 19.21 19.46
CA ASP A 940 21.54 20.60 18.98
C ASP A 940 22.69 21.48 19.53
N VAL A 941 23.18 22.43 18.70
CA VAL A 941 24.32 23.31 19.03
C VAL A 941 24.00 24.15 20.26
N LYS A 942 24.81 24.03 21.31
CA LYS A 942 24.74 24.88 22.51
C LYS A 942 25.84 25.94 22.46
N ASP A 943 25.49 27.21 22.68
CA ASP A 943 26.43 28.35 22.62
C ASP A 943 27.59 28.28 23.65
N THR A 944 27.46 27.42 24.67
CA THR A 944 28.43 27.29 25.77
C THR A 944 29.29 26.02 25.71
N GLY A 945 29.06 25.11 24.75
CA GLY A 945 29.75 23.82 24.67
C GLY A 945 30.93 23.80 23.70
N TYR A 946 31.94 22.96 23.98
CA TYR A 946 33.03 22.70 23.03
C TYR A 946 32.56 21.83 21.85
N THR A 947 33.06 22.11 20.66
CA THR A 947 32.85 21.28 19.46
C THR A 947 34.12 20.53 19.11
N TYR A 948 34.03 19.20 19.01
CA TYR A 948 35.18 18.33 18.73
C TYR A 948 35.23 17.96 17.25
N ILE A 949 36.38 18.17 16.60
CA ILE A 949 36.60 17.84 15.20
C ILE A 949 37.54 16.64 15.09
N LEU A 950 37.03 15.53 14.58
CA LEU A 950 37.79 14.30 14.35
C LEU A 950 38.17 14.15 12.86
N PRO A 951 39.46 14.02 12.52
CA PRO A 951 39.89 13.79 11.13
C PRO A 951 39.45 12.43 10.60
N LYS A 952 38.94 12.38 9.36
CA LYS A 952 38.47 11.10 8.80
C LYS A 952 39.59 10.10 8.57
N ASN A 953 40.83 10.54 8.35
CA ASN A 953 41.95 9.62 8.11
C ASN A 953 42.26 8.77 9.36
N VAL A 954 42.34 9.40 10.55
CA VAL A 954 42.59 8.68 11.80
C VAL A 954 41.40 7.83 12.19
N LEU A 955 40.17 8.33 12.00
CA LEU A 955 38.96 7.54 12.24
C LEU A 955 38.92 6.28 11.36
N LYS A 956 39.17 6.41 10.05
CA LYS A 956 39.21 5.28 9.12
C LYS A 956 40.22 4.24 9.56
N LYS A 957 41.44 4.66 9.91
CA LYS A 957 42.48 3.75 10.36
C LYS A 957 42.15 3.12 11.71
N PHE A 958 41.57 3.87 12.66
CA PHE A 958 41.11 3.36 13.96
C PHE A 958 40.03 2.27 13.80
N ILE A 959 39.11 2.44 12.84
CA ILE A 959 38.10 1.41 12.52
C ILE A 959 38.75 0.17 11.89
N ILE A 960 39.71 0.33 10.97
CA ILE A 960 40.37 -0.79 10.27
C ILE A 960 41.18 -1.65 11.23
N ILE A 961 41.83 -1.06 12.23
CA ILE A 961 42.66 -1.82 13.19
C ILE A 961 41.86 -2.50 14.31
N ALA A 962 40.56 -2.25 14.43
CA ALA A 962 39.73 -2.74 15.53
C ALA A 962 39.25 -4.19 15.32
N ASP A 963 38.58 -4.76 16.34
CA ASP A 963 37.81 -5.99 16.23
C ASP A 963 36.31 -5.69 16.28
N LEU A 964 35.50 -6.54 15.64
CA LEU A 964 34.04 -6.37 15.61
C LEU A 964 33.38 -6.58 16.97
N ARG A 965 34.02 -7.30 17.90
CA ARG A 965 33.43 -7.71 19.17
C ARG A 965 34.20 -7.18 20.38
N THR A 966 35.52 -7.28 20.33
CA THR A 966 36.40 -6.80 21.39
C THR A 966 36.58 -5.29 21.27
N GLN A 967 36.32 -4.56 22.35
CA GLN A 967 36.51 -3.12 22.38
C GLN A 967 37.99 -2.74 22.32
N VAL A 968 38.30 -1.71 21.54
CA VAL A 968 39.63 -1.10 21.40
C VAL A 968 39.49 0.38 21.71
N ALA A 969 40.38 0.93 22.52
CA ALA A 969 40.41 2.33 22.91
C ALA A 969 41.66 3.07 22.44
N GLY A 970 41.55 4.39 22.32
CA GLY A 970 42.67 5.30 22.07
C GLY A 970 42.47 6.61 22.81
N TYR A 971 43.56 7.16 23.36
CA TYR A 971 43.54 8.48 23.98
C TYR A 971 43.60 9.57 22.91
N LEU A 972 42.81 10.62 23.10
CA LEU A 972 42.66 11.73 22.16
C LEU A 972 43.50 12.91 22.62
N TYR A 973 44.33 13.42 21.73
CA TYR A 973 45.13 14.63 21.94
C TYR A 973 44.89 15.62 20.80
N GLY A 974 44.81 16.90 21.14
CA GLY A 974 44.48 17.92 20.17
C GLY A 974 44.85 19.32 20.62
N ILE A 975 44.38 20.29 19.86
CA ILE A 975 44.58 21.71 20.15
C ILE A 975 43.39 22.49 19.60
N SER A 976 43.07 23.62 20.21
CA SER A 976 42.14 24.58 19.62
C SER A 976 42.80 25.34 18.46
N PRO A 977 42.08 25.57 17.35
CA PRO A 977 42.59 26.46 16.30
C PRO A 977 42.75 27.88 16.87
N PRO A 978 43.73 28.66 16.37
CA PRO A 978 44.02 30.00 16.89
C PRO A 978 42.83 30.96 16.75
N ASP A 979 41.95 30.71 15.78
CA ASP A 979 40.79 31.55 15.48
C ASP A 979 39.58 31.26 16.38
N ASN A 980 39.51 30.09 17.03
CA ASN A 980 38.35 29.72 17.85
C ASN A 980 38.69 28.75 19.00
N PRO A 981 38.68 29.22 20.26
CA PRO A 981 39.00 28.39 21.43
C PRO A 981 37.87 27.39 21.81
N GLN A 982 36.64 27.59 21.32
CA GLN A 982 35.53 26.66 21.58
C GLN A 982 35.57 25.42 20.67
N VAL A 983 36.41 25.43 19.64
CA VAL A 983 36.65 24.28 18.77
C VAL A 983 37.86 23.51 19.27
N LYS A 984 37.77 22.18 19.29
CA LYS A 984 38.83 21.26 19.69
C LYS A 984 39.15 20.33 18.53
N GLU A 985 40.29 20.54 17.87
CA GLU A 985 40.73 19.70 16.76
C GLU A 985 41.59 18.55 17.27
N ILE A 986 41.13 17.32 17.04
CA ILE A 986 41.86 16.11 17.41
C ILE A 986 43.00 15.91 16.41
N ARG A 987 44.25 15.99 16.88
CA ARG A 987 45.46 15.88 16.04
C ARG A 987 46.13 14.53 16.15
N CYS A 988 46.07 13.90 17.32
CA CYS A 988 46.75 12.65 17.61
C CYS A 988 45.83 11.66 18.33
N ILE A 989 45.88 10.39 17.93
CA ILE A 989 45.31 9.27 18.69
C ILE A 989 46.45 8.39 19.19
N VAL A 990 46.53 8.22 20.50
CA VAL A 990 47.53 7.34 21.12
C VAL A 990 46.88 6.00 21.45
N LEU A 991 47.49 4.90 20.99
CA LEU A 991 47.09 3.55 21.38
C LEU A 991 48.00 3.04 22.51
N PRO A 992 47.52 3.00 23.76
CA PRO A 992 48.26 2.39 24.85
C PRO A 992 48.23 0.85 24.76
N PRO A 993 49.13 0.16 25.48
CA PRO A 993 49.05 -1.27 25.72
C PRO A 993 47.73 -1.67 26.37
N GLN A 994 46.87 -2.41 25.68
CA GLN A 994 45.50 -2.66 26.13
C GLN A 994 45.00 -4.07 25.82
N TRP A 995 44.02 -4.53 26.59
CA TRP A 995 43.20 -5.69 26.26
C TRP A 995 41.73 -5.36 26.54
N GLY A 996 40.82 -6.01 25.82
CA GLY A 996 39.41 -5.64 25.79
C GLY A 996 38.49 -6.83 25.92
N THR A 997 37.33 -6.57 26.50
CA THR A 997 36.18 -7.46 26.47
C THR A 997 35.12 -6.91 25.51
N HIS A 998 33.93 -7.50 25.51
CA HIS A 998 32.80 -6.98 24.73
C HIS A 998 32.12 -5.77 25.40
N GLN A 999 32.37 -5.54 26.70
CA GLN A 999 31.72 -4.48 27.50
C GLN A 999 32.70 -3.40 27.97
N LEU A 1000 33.93 -3.78 28.31
CA LEU A 1000 34.95 -2.89 28.89
C LEU A 1000 36.31 -3.10 28.20
N VAL A 1001 37.11 -2.04 28.16
CA VAL A 1001 38.54 -2.06 27.81
C VAL A 1001 39.40 -1.79 29.05
N HIS A 1002 40.50 -2.54 29.18
CA HIS A 1002 41.47 -2.37 30.25
C HIS A 1002 42.71 -1.64 29.74
N LEU A 1003 42.99 -0.50 30.36
CA LEU A 1003 44.11 0.38 30.04
C LEU A 1003 45.11 0.43 31.21
N PRO A 1004 46.41 0.70 30.97
CA PRO A 1004 47.37 0.96 32.02
C PRO A 1004 47.07 2.30 32.69
N ASN A 1005 47.37 2.43 33.98
CA ASN A 1005 47.11 3.65 34.75
C ASN A 1005 48.04 4.82 34.32
N GLN A 1006 49.21 4.53 33.74
CA GLN A 1006 50.15 5.56 33.27
C GLN A 1006 49.67 6.19 31.95
N LEU A 1007 49.49 7.52 31.94
CA LEU A 1007 49.23 8.28 30.72
C LEU A 1007 50.47 8.37 29.81
N PRO A 1008 50.26 8.48 28.48
CA PRO A 1008 51.35 8.57 27.53
C PRO A 1008 52.10 9.90 27.60
N THR A 1009 53.43 9.84 27.63
CA THR A 1009 54.32 11.00 27.55
C THR A 1009 55.27 10.86 26.37
N HIS A 1010 55.32 11.86 25.48
CA HIS A 1010 56.24 11.90 24.35
C HIS A 1010 56.43 13.34 23.86
N GLU A 1011 57.56 13.66 23.23
CA GLU A 1011 57.89 14.99 22.70
C GLU A 1011 56.77 15.58 21.81
N PHE A 1012 56.29 14.82 20.81
CA PHE A 1012 55.17 15.23 19.93
C PHE A 1012 53.80 15.46 20.62
N ILE A 1013 53.59 14.96 21.84
CA ILE A 1013 52.33 15.14 22.59
C ILE A 1013 52.42 16.34 23.55
N LYS A 1014 53.64 16.82 23.86
CA LYS A 1014 53.88 17.84 24.88
C LYS A 1014 53.14 19.16 24.62
N ASP A 1015 52.98 19.53 23.35
CA ASP A 1015 52.30 20.75 22.93
C ASP A 1015 50.79 20.54 22.67
N LEU A 1016 50.25 19.33 22.91
CA LEU A 1016 48.83 18.98 22.72
C LEU A 1016 48.12 18.80 24.06
N GLU A 1017 46.85 19.21 24.12
CA GLU A 1017 46.00 19.00 25.29
C GLU A 1017 45.27 17.64 25.21
N PRO A 1018 45.08 16.93 26.34
CA PRO A 1018 44.26 15.72 26.38
C PRO A 1018 42.78 16.07 26.22
N LEU A 1019 42.12 15.49 25.21
CA LEU A 1019 40.71 15.71 24.90
C LEU A 1019 39.80 14.54 25.30
N GLY A 1020 40.36 13.53 25.99
CA GLY A 1020 39.63 12.37 26.48
C GLY A 1020 40.04 11.09 25.75
N TRP A 1021 39.08 10.20 25.52
CA TRP A 1021 39.33 8.90 24.89
C TRP A 1021 38.18 8.48 23.98
N MET A 1022 38.52 7.66 22.98
CA MET A 1022 37.55 7.02 22.12
C MET A 1022 37.67 5.51 22.21
N HIS A 1023 36.57 4.78 22.09
CA HIS A 1023 36.59 3.32 22.03
C HIS A 1023 35.55 2.76 21.07
N THR A 1024 35.83 1.57 20.55
CA THR A 1024 34.88 0.81 19.74
C THR A 1024 33.90 0.07 20.64
N GLN A 1025 32.65 -0.03 20.19
CA GLN A 1025 31.64 -0.87 20.82
C GLN A 1025 30.91 -1.72 19.77
N PRO A 1026 30.60 -2.99 20.10
CA PRO A 1026 29.98 -3.90 19.15
C PRO A 1026 28.52 -3.55 18.83
N ASN A 1027 27.80 -2.93 19.77
CA ASN A 1027 26.40 -2.55 19.64
C ASN A 1027 26.22 -1.06 19.92
N GLU A 1028 25.28 -0.42 19.23
CA GLU A 1028 24.89 0.96 19.52
C GLU A 1028 23.96 1.01 20.74
N LEU A 1029 24.34 1.78 21.75
CA LEU A 1029 23.55 2.01 22.96
C LEU A 1029 22.87 3.39 22.91
N PRO A 1030 21.59 3.52 23.33
CA PRO A 1030 20.91 4.81 23.35
C PRO A 1030 21.44 5.75 24.46
N GLN A 1031 22.14 5.19 25.43
CA GLN A 1031 22.73 5.85 26.59
C GLN A 1031 24.19 5.45 26.72
N LEU A 1032 25.00 6.31 27.35
CA LEU A 1032 26.37 5.96 27.74
C LEU A 1032 26.33 4.76 28.71
N SER A 1033 27.33 3.87 28.65
CA SER A 1033 27.32 2.71 29.56
C SER A 1033 27.75 3.12 30.97
N PRO A 1034 27.20 2.49 32.03
CA PRO A 1034 27.66 2.74 33.41
C PRO A 1034 29.16 2.42 33.61
N GLN A 1035 29.70 1.51 32.81
CA GLN A 1035 31.12 1.13 32.83
C GLN A 1035 32.02 2.21 32.25
N ASP A 1036 31.58 2.88 31.17
CA ASP A 1036 32.31 4.02 30.58
C ASP A 1036 32.31 5.22 31.53
N VAL A 1037 31.17 5.49 32.17
CA VAL A 1037 31.06 6.53 33.23
C VAL A 1037 32.03 6.26 34.37
N THR A 1038 32.10 5.01 34.84
CA THR A 1038 33.00 4.60 35.92
C THR A 1038 34.48 4.68 35.51
N SER A 1039 34.80 4.24 34.29
CA SER A 1039 36.18 4.24 33.76
C SER A 1039 36.69 5.66 33.52
N HIS A 1040 35.85 6.52 32.95
CA HIS A 1040 36.19 7.92 32.72
C HIS A 1040 36.38 8.69 34.03
N ALA A 1041 35.49 8.49 35.01
CA ALA A 1041 35.65 9.08 36.34
C ALA A 1041 36.93 8.61 37.04
N LYS A 1042 37.30 7.32 36.89
CA LYS A 1042 38.57 6.78 37.41
C LYS A 1042 39.78 7.48 36.80
N ILE A 1043 39.81 7.66 35.48
CA ILE A 1043 40.93 8.33 34.78
C ILE A 1043 41.06 9.79 35.22
N LEU A 1044 39.94 10.51 35.37
CA LEU A 1044 39.89 11.88 35.89
C LEU A 1044 40.41 11.99 37.33
N LEU A 1045 40.11 11.01 38.18
CA LEU A 1045 40.57 10.96 39.57
C LEU A 1045 42.07 10.70 39.70
N GLU A 1046 42.61 9.87 38.82
CA GLU A 1046 44.02 9.45 38.85
C GLU A 1046 44.95 10.43 38.15
N ASN A 1047 44.42 11.36 37.31
CA ASN A 1047 45.24 12.25 36.49
C ASN A 1047 44.73 13.70 36.51
N GLU A 1048 45.48 14.58 37.16
CA GLU A 1048 45.17 16.03 37.23
C GLU A 1048 45.28 16.76 35.88
N SER A 1049 45.93 16.15 34.88
CA SER A 1049 46.07 16.74 33.53
C SER A 1049 44.76 16.73 32.72
N TRP A 1050 43.76 15.95 33.13
CA TRP A 1050 42.48 15.85 32.44
C TRP A 1050 41.46 16.83 33.02
N ASP A 1051 40.96 17.71 32.18
CA ASP A 1051 39.91 18.68 32.54
C ASP A 1051 38.52 18.08 32.25
N GLY A 1052 37.71 17.86 33.28
CA GLY A 1052 36.37 17.28 33.17
C GLY A 1052 35.39 18.07 32.28
N GLU A 1053 35.67 19.35 31.99
CA GLU A 1053 34.89 20.15 31.04
C GLU A 1053 35.32 19.95 29.57
N LYS A 1054 36.58 19.61 29.33
CA LYS A 1054 37.17 19.46 27.98
C LYS A 1054 37.38 18.02 27.53
N THR A 1055 37.37 17.06 28.45
CA THR A 1055 37.56 15.65 28.11
C THR A 1055 36.23 14.99 27.75
N VAL A 1056 36.22 14.23 26.66
CA VAL A 1056 35.04 13.53 26.17
C VAL A 1056 35.26 12.02 26.02
N ILE A 1057 34.15 11.29 25.99
CA ILE A 1057 34.09 9.88 25.66
C ILE A 1057 33.44 9.76 24.29
N ILE A 1058 34.19 9.32 23.29
CA ILE A 1058 33.66 9.06 21.94
C ILE A 1058 33.42 7.57 21.77
N THR A 1059 32.15 7.18 21.62
CA THR A 1059 31.78 5.79 21.34
C THR A 1059 31.68 5.57 19.84
N CYS A 1060 32.39 4.56 19.34
CA CYS A 1060 32.42 4.15 17.94
C CYS A 1060 31.68 2.82 17.78
N SER A 1061 30.40 2.88 17.42
CA SER A 1061 29.51 1.73 17.37
C SER A 1061 29.51 1.09 15.99
N PHE A 1062 29.75 -0.22 15.94
CA PHE A 1062 29.74 -0.96 14.68
C PHE A 1062 28.34 -1.45 14.31
N THR A 1063 27.66 -0.69 13.48
CA THR A 1063 26.39 -1.08 12.86
C THR A 1063 26.63 -1.90 11.58
N PRO A 1064 25.67 -2.72 11.11
CA PRO A 1064 25.84 -3.48 9.86
C PRO A 1064 26.06 -2.57 8.65
N GLY A 1065 27.26 -2.59 8.07
CA GLY A 1065 27.63 -1.82 6.87
C GLY A 1065 27.93 -0.33 7.11
N SER A 1066 27.91 0.13 8.36
CA SER A 1066 28.18 1.52 8.73
C SER A 1066 28.85 1.63 10.11
N VAL A 1067 29.19 2.86 10.51
CA VAL A 1067 29.71 3.17 11.84
C VAL A 1067 28.94 4.35 12.40
N SER A 1068 28.48 4.26 13.65
CA SER A 1068 27.80 5.34 14.37
C SER A 1068 28.72 5.90 15.46
N LEU A 1069 28.91 7.22 15.46
CA LEU A 1069 29.74 7.91 16.44
C LEU A 1069 28.87 8.81 17.33
N THR A 1070 29.05 8.69 18.64
CA THR A 1070 28.44 9.62 19.61
C THR A 1070 29.52 10.10 20.57
N ALA A 1071 29.49 11.40 20.90
CA ALA A 1071 30.39 11.98 21.88
C ALA A 1071 29.62 12.37 23.15
N TYR A 1072 30.18 12.01 24.31
CA TYR A 1072 29.60 12.26 25.62
C TYR A 1072 30.57 13.01 26.52
N LYS A 1073 30.00 13.83 27.40
CA LYS A 1073 30.67 14.49 28.50
C LYS A 1073 30.02 14.03 29.81
N LEU A 1074 30.81 13.89 30.86
CA LEU A 1074 30.32 13.52 32.18
C LEU A 1074 29.80 14.76 32.94
N THR A 1075 28.65 14.66 33.59
CA THR A 1075 28.15 15.74 34.46
C THR A 1075 28.73 15.60 35.87
N PRO A 1076 28.76 16.68 36.68
CA PRO A 1076 29.24 16.59 38.08
C PRO A 1076 28.50 15.54 38.91
N SER A 1077 27.18 15.41 38.71
CA SER A 1077 26.37 14.37 39.37
C SER A 1077 26.74 12.96 38.91
N GLY A 1078 27.06 12.79 37.63
CA GLY A 1078 27.58 11.52 37.11
C GLY A 1078 28.95 11.16 37.67
N PHE A 1079 29.82 12.15 37.87
CA PHE A 1079 31.13 11.96 38.49
C PHE A 1079 31.03 11.54 39.96
N GLU A 1080 30.16 12.20 40.75
CA GLU A 1080 29.90 11.81 42.14
C GLU A 1080 29.29 10.42 42.26
N TRP A 1081 28.34 10.09 41.38
CA TRP A 1081 27.75 8.76 41.33
C TRP A 1081 28.81 7.70 41.00
N ALA A 1082 29.63 7.94 39.98
CA ALA A 1082 30.69 7.02 39.55
C ALA A 1082 31.74 6.77 40.65
N ARG A 1083 32.09 7.81 41.41
CA ARG A 1083 33.01 7.71 42.56
C ARG A 1083 32.48 6.81 43.67
N ASN A 1084 31.16 6.84 43.91
CA ASN A 1084 30.51 6.07 44.97
C ASN A 1084 30.05 4.68 44.52
N ASN A 1085 30.13 4.37 43.22
CA ASN A 1085 29.63 3.10 42.69
C ASN A 1085 30.56 1.93 43.05
N THR A 1086 30.02 0.96 43.80
CA THR A 1086 30.71 -0.28 44.19
C THR A 1086 30.34 -1.47 43.31
N ASP A 1087 29.22 -1.40 42.57
CA ASP A 1087 28.75 -2.47 41.69
C ASP A 1087 29.28 -2.26 40.27
N LYS A 1088 30.39 -2.95 39.96
CA LYS A 1088 31.11 -2.87 38.67
C LYS A 1088 30.70 -3.97 37.68
N GLN A 1089 29.79 -4.87 38.06
CA GLN A 1089 29.44 -6.05 37.24
C GLN A 1089 28.00 -6.03 36.74
N SER A 1090 27.07 -5.29 37.36
CA SER A 1090 25.67 -5.22 36.90
C SER A 1090 25.44 -4.23 35.76
N ASN A 1091 24.51 -4.56 34.86
CA ASN A 1091 24.10 -3.72 33.73
C ASN A 1091 23.18 -2.54 34.13
N ASN A 1092 22.56 -2.59 35.32
CA ASN A 1092 21.69 -1.54 35.85
C ASN A 1092 21.99 -1.30 37.34
N PRO A 1093 23.12 -0.64 37.65
CA PRO A 1093 23.50 -0.35 39.03
C PRO A 1093 22.52 0.62 39.70
N LYS A 1094 22.32 0.44 41.00
CA LYS A 1094 21.36 1.23 41.80
C LYS A 1094 21.67 2.73 41.71
N GLY A 1095 20.67 3.52 41.35
CA GLY A 1095 20.79 4.98 41.27
C GLY A 1095 21.38 5.51 39.96
N TYR A 1096 21.63 4.67 38.94
CA TYR A 1096 22.02 5.14 37.61
C TYR A 1096 20.87 5.91 36.93
N LEU A 1097 21.14 7.13 36.46
CA LEU A 1097 20.16 7.99 35.81
C LEU A 1097 20.75 8.58 34.52
N PRO A 1098 19.94 8.82 33.47
CA PRO A 1098 20.38 9.49 32.24
C PRO A 1098 20.90 10.92 32.43
N SER A 1099 20.68 11.54 33.59
CA SER A 1099 21.20 12.87 33.94
C SER A 1099 22.70 12.89 34.30
N HIS A 1100 23.36 11.72 34.37
CA HIS A 1100 24.77 11.58 34.73
C HIS A 1100 25.74 11.90 33.58
N TYR A 1101 25.26 12.03 32.35
CA TYR A 1101 26.08 12.38 31.19
C TYR A 1101 25.29 13.33 30.28
N GLU A 1102 26.02 14.02 29.42
CA GLU A 1102 25.47 14.94 28.43
C GLU A 1102 26.08 14.62 27.06
N LYS A 1103 25.27 14.72 25.99
CA LYS A 1103 25.78 14.57 24.62
C LYS A 1103 26.46 15.86 24.20
N VAL A 1104 27.60 15.74 23.52
CA VAL A 1104 28.38 16.89 23.03
C VAL A 1104 28.55 16.85 21.51
N GLN A 1105 28.80 18.02 20.94
CA GLN A 1105 28.88 18.17 19.50
C GLN A 1105 30.20 17.65 18.95
N MET A 1106 30.11 16.85 17.88
CA MET A 1106 31.27 16.33 17.17
C MET A 1106 31.07 16.45 15.66
N LEU A 1107 32.14 16.76 14.94
CA LEU A 1107 32.18 16.87 13.48
C LEU A 1107 33.32 16.05 12.89
N LEU A 1108 33.15 15.63 11.64
CA LEU A 1108 34.19 14.96 10.86
C LEU A 1108 34.76 15.90 9.81
N SER A 1109 36.09 15.95 9.69
CA SER A 1109 36.78 16.82 8.75
C SER A 1109 37.73 16.05 7.84
N ASP A 1110 37.76 16.44 6.57
CA ASP A 1110 38.76 16.02 5.58
C ASP A 1110 39.82 17.11 5.33
N ARG A 1111 39.74 18.24 6.03
CA ARG A 1111 40.61 19.42 5.77
C ARG A 1111 42.01 19.29 6.34
N PHE A 1112 42.19 18.49 7.38
CA PHE A 1112 43.49 18.22 7.99
C PHE A 1112 43.60 16.73 8.32
N LEU A 1113 44.85 16.27 8.46
CA LEU A 1113 45.17 14.89 8.78
C LEU A 1113 45.63 14.79 10.23
N GLY A 1114 45.12 13.81 10.96
CA GLY A 1114 45.69 13.41 12.24
C GLY A 1114 46.74 12.31 12.08
N TYR A 1115 47.46 11.99 13.15
CA TYR A 1115 48.45 10.91 13.20
C TYR A 1115 48.25 10.00 14.42
N PHE A 1116 48.96 8.86 14.44
CA PHE A 1116 48.91 7.89 15.54
C PHE A 1116 50.23 7.81 16.28
N MET A 1117 50.15 7.47 17.56
CA MET A 1117 51.30 7.04 18.35
C MET A 1117 50.99 5.69 18.98
N VAL A 1118 51.98 4.80 18.98
CA VAL A 1118 51.87 3.43 19.49
C VAL A 1118 53.07 3.12 20.38
N PRO A 1119 53.03 2.03 21.16
CA PRO A 1119 54.15 1.66 22.02
C PRO A 1119 55.43 1.39 21.21
N SER A 1120 56.60 1.74 21.75
CA SER A 1120 57.91 1.53 21.12
C SER A 1120 58.20 0.06 20.81
N SER A 1121 57.62 -0.86 21.57
CA SER A 1121 57.63 -2.31 21.30
C SER A 1121 56.86 -2.71 20.03
N GLY A 1122 56.10 -1.78 19.44
CA GLY A 1122 55.23 -2.03 18.28
C GLY A 1122 53.95 -2.82 18.59
N ILE A 1123 53.75 -3.25 19.85
CA ILE A 1123 52.63 -4.08 20.30
C ILE A 1123 51.73 -3.23 21.19
N TRP A 1124 50.51 -2.97 20.72
CA TRP A 1124 49.47 -2.30 21.52
C TRP A 1124 48.37 -3.27 21.99
N ASN A 1125 48.13 -4.37 21.27
CA ASN A 1125 47.07 -5.34 21.58
C ASN A 1125 47.60 -6.52 22.39
N TYR A 1126 47.12 -6.68 23.62
CA TYR A 1126 47.50 -7.75 24.55
C TYR A 1126 46.42 -8.83 24.69
N ASN A 1127 45.37 -8.85 23.87
CA ASN A 1127 44.29 -9.84 24.00
C ASN A 1127 44.74 -11.31 23.87
N PHE A 1128 45.76 -11.61 23.06
CA PHE A 1128 46.36 -12.96 22.96
C PHE A 1128 47.58 -13.14 23.87
N MET A 1129 47.93 -12.13 24.66
CA MET A 1129 49.08 -12.07 25.55
C MET A 1129 48.68 -11.49 26.92
N GLY A 1130 47.47 -11.80 27.40
CA GLY A 1130 46.88 -11.15 28.58
C GLY A 1130 47.75 -11.26 29.85
N VAL A 1131 48.51 -12.35 29.99
CA VAL A 1131 49.45 -12.57 31.11
C VAL A 1131 50.60 -11.56 31.12
N ARG A 1132 50.91 -10.90 29.99
CA ARG A 1132 51.96 -9.88 29.88
C ARG A 1132 51.46 -8.45 30.12
N HIS A 1133 50.15 -8.27 30.35
CA HIS A 1133 49.56 -6.96 30.62
C HIS A 1133 49.38 -6.78 32.13
N GLU A 1134 49.87 -5.66 32.65
CA GLU A 1134 49.69 -5.26 34.04
C GLU A 1134 49.14 -3.83 34.10
N ALA A 1135 48.23 -3.56 35.04
CA ALA A 1135 47.61 -2.22 35.16
C ALA A 1135 48.64 -1.10 35.47
N ASN A 1136 49.78 -1.43 36.07
CA ASN A 1136 50.84 -0.49 36.41
C ASN A 1136 52.06 -0.56 35.47
N MET A 1137 51.93 -1.19 34.29
CA MET A 1137 53.04 -1.30 33.35
C MET A 1137 53.44 0.07 32.78
N ARG A 1138 54.75 0.26 32.56
CA ARG A 1138 55.30 1.44 31.90
C ARG A 1138 55.53 1.17 30.41
N TYR A 1139 55.31 2.19 29.57
CA TYR A 1139 55.50 2.09 28.13
C TYR A 1139 55.99 3.41 27.54
N ASP A 1140 56.90 3.32 26.57
CA ASP A 1140 57.34 4.44 25.74
C ASP A 1140 56.58 4.43 24.42
N LEU A 1141 56.53 5.58 23.74
CA LEU A 1141 55.79 5.75 22.49
C LEU A 1141 56.71 5.96 21.29
N MET A 1142 56.22 5.63 20.10
CA MET A 1142 56.83 5.97 18.82
C MET A 1142 55.78 6.42 17.80
N LEU A 1143 56.20 7.30 16.88
CA LEU A 1143 55.36 7.77 15.76
C LEU A 1143 55.32 6.69 14.68
N THR A 1144 54.25 5.90 14.63
CA THR A 1144 53.99 4.99 13.52
C THR A 1144 52.50 4.69 13.39
N ASN A 1145 52.13 4.09 12.26
CA ASN A 1145 50.77 3.62 12.06
C ASN A 1145 50.51 2.34 12.86
N PRO A 1146 49.35 2.23 13.51
CA PRO A 1146 49.01 1.05 14.30
C PRO A 1146 48.79 -0.17 13.41
N LYS A 1147 49.31 -1.30 13.90
CA LYS A 1147 49.10 -2.63 13.34
C LYS A 1147 47.67 -3.10 13.63
N GLU A 1148 47.13 -3.93 12.74
CA GLU A 1148 45.76 -4.46 12.87
C GLU A 1148 45.61 -5.37 14.09
N PHE A 1149 44.39 -5.52 14.62
CA PHE A 1149 44.11 -6.32 15.81
C PHE A 1149 44.70 -7.74 15.74
N TYR A 1150 44.60 -8.41 14.59
CA TYR A 1150 45.09 -9.77 14.36
C TYR A 1150 46.46 -9.84 13.65
N HIS A 1151 47.26 -8.77 13.68
CA HIS A 1151 48.63 -8.79 13.13
C HIS A 1151 49.50 -9.86 13.79
N GLU A 1152 50.49 -10.41 13.08
CA GLU A 1152 51.36 -11.49 13.56
C GLU A 1152 52.03 -11.21 14.91
N ASP A 1153 52.53 -9.99 15.12
CA ASP A 1153 53.13 -9.54 16.38
C ASP A 1153 52.19 -9.55 17.59
N HIS A 1154 50.88 -9.44 17.36
CA HIS A 1154 49.88 -9.47 18.43
C HIS A 1154 49.52 -10.91 18.84
N ARG A 1155 50.00 -11.93 18.12
CA ARG A 1155 49.65 -13.34 18.33
C ARG A 1155 50.84 -14.31 18.13
N PRO A 1156 52.00 -14.07 18.78
CA PRO A 1156 53.22 -14.85 18.55
C PRO A 1156 53.08 -16.34 18.91
N LEU A 1157 52.27 -16.68 19.93
CA LEU A 1157 52.02 -18.06 20.36
C LEU A 1157 51.44 -18.94 19.25
N HIS A 1158 50.62 -18.38 18.35
CA HIS A 1158 50.03 -19.13 17.25
C HIS A 1158 51.05 -19.53 16.18
N PHE A 1159 52.12 -18.75 16.00
CA PHE A 1159 53.19 -19.00 15.02
C PHE A 1159 54.34 -19.82 15.61
N GLN A 1160 54.59 -19.72 16.92
CA GLN A 1160 55.57 -20.56 17.60
C GLN A 1160 55.17 -22.05 17.59
N ASN A 1161 53.88 -22.36 17.66
CA ASN A 1161 53.36 -23.73 17.58
C ASN A 1161 53.57 -24.40 16.20
N PHE A 1162 53.86 -23.64 15.14
CA PHE A 1162 54.13 -24.18 13.80
C PHE A 1162 55.57 -24.69 13.62
N LYS A 1163 56.53 -24.29 14.48
CA LYS A 1163 57.94 -24.67 14.37
C LYS A 1163 58.28 -26.11 14.85
N GLY A 1164 57.29 -26.89 15.27
CA GLY A 1164 57.49 -28.22 15.87
C GLY A 1164 57.27 -29.43 14.95
N PHE A 1165 57.08 -29.23 13.64
CA PHE A 1165 57.02 -30.34 12.67
C PHE A 1165 58.35 -30.41 11.90
N ASP A 1166 59.38 -30.90 12.57
CA ASP A 1166 60.49 -31.56 11.86
C ASP A 1166 60.02 -32.97 11.46
N ASP A 1167 60.31 -33.27 10.20
CA ASP A 1167 59.91 -34.41 9.39
C ASP A 1167 60.05 -35.80 10.07
N PRO A 1168 58.95 -36.54 10.34
CA PRO A 1168 59.02 -37.94 10.78
C PRO A 1168 59.12 -38.95 9.62
N LEU A 1169 58.99 -38.51 8.37
CA LEU A 1169 58.93 -39.35 7.17
C LEU A 1169 59.89 -38.77 6.14
N GLY A 1170 61.19 -38.93 6.39
CA GLY A 1170 62.27 -38.55 5.49
C GLY A 1170 62.00 -38.95 4.03
N VAL A 1171 61.37 -38.05 3.29
CA VAL A 1171 61.25 -38.08 1.83
C VAL A 1171 61.99 -36.87 1.34
N ALA A 1172 63.31 -37.06 1.22
CA ALA A 1172 64.13 -36.26 0.35
C ALA A 1172 63.54 -36.35 -1.07
N ALA A 1173 62.73 -35.36 -1.46
CA ALA A 1173 62.65 -34.97 -2.85
C ALA A 1173 63.81 -34.02 -3.11
N ALA A 1174 64.97 -34.62 -3.38
CA ALA A 1174 66.00 -34.01 -4.20
C ALA A 1174 65.37 -33.60 -5.56
N ASP A 1175 65.97 -32.57 -6.15
CA ASP A 1175 65.70 -32.01 -7.48
C ASP A 1175 64.42 -31.16 -7.64
N ARG A 1176 64.52 -29.89 -7.26
CA ARG A 1176 64.24 -28.79 -8.20
C ARG A 1176 65.23 -27.65 -7.96
N GLU A 1177 66.30 -27.64 -8.73
CA GLU A 1177 66.91 -26.37 -9.16
C GLU A 1177 65.83 -25.62 -9.96
N ASP A 1178 65.34 -24.52 -9.39
CA ASP A 1178 64.56 -23.55 -10.13
C ASP A 1178 65.53 -22.68 -10.94
N ILE A 1179 65.82 -23.11 -12.18
CA ILE A 1179 66.66 -22.38 -13.15
C ILE A 1179 65.90 -21.18 -13.76
N PHE A 1180 64.70 -20.85 -13.28
CA PHE A 1180 63.97 -19.65 -13.71
C PHE A 1180 63.44 -18.85 -12.51
N ALA A 1181 64.36 -18.26 -11.75
CA ALA A 1181 64.09 -17.05 -10.97
C ALA A 1181 64.27 -15.78 -11.82
#